data_AF-A0A3A8QHW1-F1
#
_entry.id   AF-A0A3A8QHW1-F1
#
_cell.length_a   1.000
_cell.length_b   1.000
_cell.length_c   1.000
_cell.angle_alpha   90.00
_cell.angle_beta   90.00
_cell.angle_gamma   90.00
#
_symmetry.space_group_name_H-M   'P 1'
#
loop_
_entity.id
_entity.type
_entity.pdbx_description
1 polymer ?
#
loop_
_entity_poly.entity_id
_entity_poly.type
_entity_poly.pdbx_seq_one_letter_code
_entity_poly.pdbx_strand_id
1 'polypeptide(L)'
;MHVAPERTGARASECHCMHPASPWKKSLRSLLIAPLVAGLVPGCGSGEAPPEPAPPSARVQASPLLTTPTPKQLILEPEADTYVRPANPTTNFGTAQDLWVDSNKAETYLRFNLSSLPAGAHIASVMLQALAFSGSSAGGDGSVYAHLVPDDTWSETGMTWNNRPAVTGDRLGSWWLWYASTSPKPSQVGLNFDPKLKAPVQQALDSDGLVSFRLMSPGYHTVYRSREHSVASERPKLIINYFEPGDPQVNTDLQVVALYPQADAQVLAGSPTTNSGKSMTMTVDRTAAESYLRFGLGSVPVNAQVVAVSLVATSYDGTAYAGADGNVYTRLVPDNTWSETGITWNNKPAASSDDLGSWLPWNHTGPYTTQVGINSSPKLVAPVQTALESDGMISLRLDSPGYRTLFHSREYTNTEARWPQLIVSYFIPPPCPTPVASAPTQVVLEPEADTYVWSANPATNYGTAQDLWVDSGKGETYLRFNLGNIPAGSHIASVRLEALSFNGSSAGGDGSVYAHLVPDDSWSETGMTWNNRPAVSGSDLGSWWLWNANTSPKPLQLGVNADAKLKAPVQQALDSDGRISFRLRSPGYHTVYRSREYGVASERPRLVVSYFGPDDAQVTSHLEAASFFPVADTSVWKSNSNANAGTSMALTVDRADAESFLRFDLSSLPPTVQVASVVLVTTSSGGDLTAGADTNVYTRWVPDNTWSETAMTWNTRPSVFSCELGSWQFPSRPVPYTTQVGINASPLLVPIVQETLSMNGQLSLRLDSPGSRSVYDSREYSNTSARWPRLIVYYSNPTATP
;
A
#
# COMPACT_ATOMS: atom_id res chain seq x y z
N MET A 1 49.39 -28.69 21.80
CA MET A 1 50.29 -29.77 22.27
C MET A 1 49.61 -31.10 21.98
N HIS A 2 50.37 -32.09 21.45
CA HIS A 2 50.00 -33.40 20.87
C HIS A 2 49.38 -33.32 19.45
N VAL A 3 50.05 -33.66 18.32
CA VAL A 3 50.80 -34.88 17.85
C VAL A 3 49.80 -36.02 17.52
N ALA A 4 49.30 -36.14 16.28
CA ALA A 4 49.77 -36.94 15.10
C ALA A 4 49.23 -38.40 15.07
N PRO A 5 49.41 -39.25 14.02
CA PRO A 5 49.43 -39.14 12.53
C PRO A 5 48.48 -40.20 11.87
N GLU A 6 48.27 -40.34 10.54
CA GLU A 6 49.05 -41.12 9.53
C GLU A 6 48.28 -41.14 8.18
N ARG A 7 48.90 -40.77 7.04
CA ARG A 7 49.43 -41.63 5.91
C ARG A 7 48.33 -42.31 5.05
N THR A 8 48.35 -42.40 3.71
CA THR A 8 49.36 -42.33 2.63
C THR A 8 48.62 -42.36 1.28
N GLY A 9 48.97 -41.55 0.27
CA GLY A 9 49.78 -41.95 -0.91
C GLY A 9 48.92 -41.90 -2.20
N ALA A 10 49.39 -41.59 -3.41
CA ALA A 10 50.69 -41.18 -3.95
C ALA A 10 50.52 -40.71 -5.42
N ARG A 11 51.28 -39.66 -5.80
CA ARG A 11 52.09 -39.45 -7.05
C ARG A 11 51.41 -39.49 -8.44
N ALA A 12 51.79 -38.71 -9.47
CA ALA A 12 52.99 -37.89 -9.70
C ALA A 12 52.82 -36.96 -10.95
N SER A 13 53.47 -35.78 -10.88
CA SER A 13 54.33 -35.07 -11.88
C SER A 13 53.78 -34.71 -13.29
N GLU A 14 54.06 -33.55 -13.94
CA GLU A 14 55.29 -32.75 -14.08
C GLU A 14 55.04 -31.25 -14.37
N CYS A 15 56.09 -30.44 -14.13
CA CYS A 15 56.20 -28.96 -14.23
C CYS A 15 56.46 -28.42 -15.65
N HIS A 16 56.13 -27.14 -15.94
CA HIS A 16 57.10 -26.04 -16.21
C HIS A 16 56.46 -24.66 -16.55
N CYS A 17 56.81 -23.67 -15.70
CA CYS A 17 57.18 -22.24 -15.87
C CYS A 17 56.55 -21.23 -16.88
N MET A 18 56.14 -20.09 -16.29
CA MET A 18 56.37 -18.65 -16.63
C MET A 18 55.51 -17.88 -17.68
N HIS A 19 54.96 -16.75 -17.17
CA HIS A 19 54.26 -15.56 -17.73
C HIS A 19 54.94 -14.83 -18.93
N PRO A 20 54.40 -13.70 -19.50
CA PRO A 20 53.14 -12.92 -19.25
C PRO A 20 52.36 -12.46 -20.54
N ALA A 21 51.18 -11.81 -20.34
CA ALA A 21 50.69 -10.58 -21.01
C ALA A 21 49.19 -10.56 -21.44
N SER A 22 48.53 -9.43 -21.10
CA SER A 22 47.24 -8.87 -21.58
C SER A 22 47.37 -8.37 -23.05
N PRO A 23 46.35 -7.91 -23.85
CA PRO A 23 45.02 -7.34 -23.48
C PRO A 23 43.81 -7.52 -24.47
N TRP A 24 42.61 -7.10 -24.00
CA TRP A 24 41.50 -6.37 -24.66
C TRP A 24 41.15 -6.57 -26.17
N LYS A 25 39.86 -6.88 -26.48
CA LYS A 25 38.88 -6.06 -27.26
C LYS A 25 37.73 -6.87 -27.92
N LYS A 26 36.49 -6.37 -27.72
CA LYS A 26 35.35 -6.14 -28.66
C LYS A 26 34.92 -7.20 -29.71
N SER A 27 33.62 -7.50 -29.75
CA SER A 27 32.65 -7.33 -30.90
C SER A 27 31.33 -8.06 -30.55
N LEU A 28 30.10 -7.50 -30.52
CA LEU A 28 29.20 -6.91 -31.54
C LEU A 28 28.85 -7.81 -32.74
N ARG A 29 27.54 -8.13 -32.86
CA ARG A 29 26.68 -8.46 -34.05
C ARG A 29 27.02 -9.73 -34.83
N SER A 30 26.15 -10.43 -35.56
CA SER A 30 24.69 -10.59 -35.71
C SER A 30 24.47 -11.66 -36.81
N LEU A 31 23.33 -12.36 -36.78
CA LEU A 31 22.58 -12.99 -37.88
C LEU A 31 23.08 -14.26 -38.64
N LEU A 32 22.25 -15.31 -38.50
CA LEU A 32 21.56 -16.17 -39.51
C LEU A 32 22.31 -16.70 -40.77
N ILE A 33 22.18 -18.01 -41.04
CA ILE A 33 21.49 -18.64 -42.20
C ILE A 33 21.64 -20.20 -42.17
N ALA A 34 20.60 -20.89 -42.66
CA ALA A 34 20.31 -22.34 -42.71
C ALA A 34 21.25 -23.20 -43.61
N PRO A 35 21.02 -24.53 -43.79
CA PRO A 35 20.05 -24.95 -44.83
C PRO A 35 19.30 -26.30 -44.61
N LEU A 36 18.32 -26.46 -45.51
CA LEU A 36 17.36 -27.55 -45.79
C LEU A 36 18.01 -28.71 -46.60
N VAL A 37 17.47 -29.95 -46.49
CA VAL A 37 17.59 -31.00 -47.52
C VAL A 37 16.27 -31.80 -47.66
N ALA A 38 15.78 -31.90 -48.90
CA ALA A 38 14.65 -32.71 -49.40
C ALA A 38 15.06 -34.19 -49.61
N GLY A 39 14.22 -35.21 -49.81
CA GLY A 39 12.78 -35.39 -50.07
C GLY A 39 12.55 -36.87 -50.46
N LEU A 40 11.29 -37.28 -50.72
CA LEU A 40 10.81 -38.27 -51.71
C LEU A 40 9.42 -38.83 -51.33
N VAL A 41 8.55 -38.94 -52.34
CA VAL A 41 7.16 -39.46 -52.34
C VAL A 41 7.13 -40.66 -53.30
N PRO A 42 6.30 -41.73 -53.13
CA PRO A 42 4.90 -41.81 -53.63
C PRO A 42 3.97 -42.58 -52.64
N GLY A 43 2.65 -42.50 -52.56
CA GLY A 43 1.54 -42.03 -53.40
C GLY A 43 0.41 -43.06 -53.29
N CYS A 44 -0.77 -42.71 -52.74
CA CYS A 44 -2.06 -43.40 -52.99
C CYS A 44 -3.24 -42.72 -52.27
N GLY A 45 -4.37 -42.57 -52.98
CA GLY A 45 -5.71 -42.79 -52.41
C GLY A 45 -6.46 -41.62 -51.73
N SER A 46 -7.33 -40.99 -52.52
CA SER A 46 -8.61 -40.33 -52.18
C SER A 46 -9.16 -40.44 -50.73
N GLY A 47 -9.51 -39.29 -50.16
CA GLY A 47 -10.41 -39.16 -49.01
C GLY A 47 -10.49 -37.71 -48.53
N GLU A 48 -11.57 -37.02 -48.85
CA GLU A 48 -11.87 -35.68 -48.36
C GLU A 48 -12.22 -35.75 -46.86
N ALA A 49 -11.37 -35.19 -46.01
CA ALA A 49 -11.55 -35.12 -44.57
C ALA A 49 -12.12 -33.74 -44.16
N PRO A 50 -13.04 -33.67 -43.19
CA PRO A 50 -13.66 -32.41 -42.74
C PRO A 50 -12.63 -31.53 -42.00
N PRO A 51 -12.80 -30.19 -41.99
CA PRO A 51 -11.80 -29.29 -41.42
C PRO A 51 -11.65 -29.49 -39.90
N GLU A 52 -10.41 -29.69 -39.49
CA GLU A 52 -9.97 -29.76 -38.10
C GLU A 52 -10.17 -28.40 -37.39
N PRO A 53 -10.70 -28.36 -36.15
CA PRO A 53 -10.86 -27.10 -35.42
C PRO A 53 -9.50 -26.51 -35.04
N ALA A 54 -9.37 -25.20 -35.25
CA ALA A 54 -8.14 -24.44 -34.96
C ALA A 54 -7.65 -24.66 -33.51
N PRO A 55 -6.33 -24.72 -33.27
CA PRO A 55 -5.79 -24.85 -31.92
C PRO A 55 -6.16 -23.61 -31.08
N PRO A 56 -6.46 -23.76 -29.77
CA PRO A 56 -6.79 -22.63 -28.93
C PRO A 56 -5.59 -21.68 -28.86
N SER A 57 -5.85 -20.38 -29.08
CA SER A 57 -4.85 -19.33 -28.90
C SER A 57 -4.24 -19.44 -27.50
N ALA A 58 -2.94 -19.70 -27.45
CA ALA A 58 -2.16 -19.60 -26.22
C ALA A 58 -2.28 -18.16 -25.71
N ARG A 59 -3.08 -17.97 -24.65
CA ARG A 59 -3.13 -16.73 -23.90
C ARG A 59 -1.75 -16.54 -23.28
N VAL A 60 -1.01 -15.54 -23.74
CA VAL A 60 0.19 -15.07 -23.05
C VAL A 60 -0.29 -14.59 -21.67
N GLN A 61 -0.11 -15.42 -20.64
CA GLN A 61 -0.20 -14.96 -19.26
C GLN A 61 0.96 -14.00 -19.05
N ALA A 62 0.66 -12.70 -19.08
CA ALA A 62 1.54 -11.72 -18.48
C ALA A 62 1.67 -12.10 -17.00
N SER A 63 2.88 -12.45 -16.57
CA SER A 63 3.20 -12.51 -15.15
C SER A 63 3.15 -11.08 -14.61
N PRO A 64 2.27 -10.72 -13.66
CA PRO A 64 2.44 -9.46 -12.98
C PRO A 64 3.58 -9.64 -11.97
N LEU A 65 4.73 -9.05 -12.27
CA LEU A 65 5.75 -8.81 -11.26
C LEU A 65 5.14 -7.84 -10.24
N LEU A 66 4.93 -8.34 -9.03
CA LEU A 66 4.68 -7.50 -7.86
C LEU A 66 5.90 -6.64 -7.60
N THR A 67 5.80 -5.36 -7.93
CA THR A 67 6.65 -4.34 -7.36
C THR A 67 5.78 -3.15 -7.04
N THR A 68 5.89 -2.63 -5.81
CA THR A 68 5.46 -1.27 -5.50
C THR A 68 5.96 -0.37 -6.64
N PRO A 69 5.08 0.43 -7.28
CA PRO A 69 5.46 1.21 -8.44
C PRO A 69 6.68 2.04 -8.06
N THR A 70 7.77 1.80 -8.76
CA THR A 70 9.05 2.46 -8.54
C THR A 70 9.18 3.50 -9.63
N PRO A 71 9.36 4.79 -9.29
CA PRO A 71 9.54 5.80 -10.31
C PRO A 71 10.77 5.47 -11.15
N LYS A 72 10.60 5.47 -12.47
CA LYS A 72 11.69 5.31 -13.44
C LYS A 72 12.42 6.64 -13.57
N GLN A 73 13.73 6.59 -13.75
CA GLN A 73 14.54 7.78 -14.01
C GLN A 73 14.86 7.90 -15.50
N LEU A 74 14.67 9.10 -16.04
CA LEU A 74 15.07 9.51 -17.38
C LEU A 74 16.01 10.72 -17.27
N ILE A 75 17.09 10.71 -18.05
CA ILE A 75 18.03 11.83 -18.14
C ILE A 75 18.03 12.32 -19.58
N LEU A 76 17.67 13.58 -19.77
CA LEU A 76 17.59 14.24 -21.08
C LEU A 76 18.72 15.26 -21.23
N GLU A 77 19.39 15.27 -22.38
CA GLU A 77 20.17 16.41 -22.85
C GLU A 77 19.23 17.42 -23.55
N PRO A 78 19.56 18.72 -23.56
CA PRO A 78 18.76 19.68 -24.30
C PRO A 78 18.77 19.37 -25.81
N GLU A 79 17.61 19.43 -26.44
CA GLU A 79 17.46 19.33 -27.89
C GLU A 79 17.80 20.64 -28.60
N ALA A 80 17.86 21.74 -27.85
CA ALA A 80 18.37 23.05 -28.27
C ALA A 80 18.87 23.84 -27.04
N ASP A 81 19.98 24.56 -27.18
CA ASP A 81 20.41 25.59 -26.25
C ASP A 81 21.05 26.79 -26.93
N THR A 82 20.97 27.95 -26.30
CA THR A 82 21.67 29.15 -26.76
C THR A 82 21.69 30.18 -25.65
N TYR A 83 22.41 31.28 -25.87
CA TYR A 83 22.30 32.46 -25.02
C TYR A 83 22.16 33.72 -25.87
N VAL A 84 21.61 34.76 -25.26
CA VAL A 84 21.37 36.06 -25.92
C VAL A 84 21.97 37.17 -25.09
N ARG A 85 22.45 38.22 -25.76
CA ARG A 85 23.09 39.37 -25.11
C ARG A 85 22.48 40.68 -25.60
N PRO A 86 22.10 41.61 -24.70
CA PRO A 86 21.60 42.93 -25.11
C PRO A 86 22.67 43.75 -25.85
N ALA A 87 23.95 43.54 -25.52
CA ALA A 87 25.06 44.22 -26.19
C ALA A 87 25.28 43.75 -27.64
N ASN A 88 24.73 42.59 -28.03
CA ASN A 88 24.85 42.03 -29.38
C ASN A 88 23.46 41.62 -29.89
N PRO A 89 22.55 42.58 -30.14
CA PRO A 89 21.13 42.29 -30.18
C PRO A 89 20.67 41.46 -31.39
N THR A 90 21.49 41.40 -32.45
CA THR A 90 21.24 40.67 -33.69
C THR A 90 22.15 39.45 -33.87
N THR A 91 23.03 39.15 -32.91
CA THR A 91 23.97 38.03 -33.00
C THR A 91 23.33 36.77 -32.46
N ASN A 92 23.43 35.67 -33.20
CA ASN A 92 23.07 34.32 -32.76
C ASN A 92 24.28 33.63 -32.14
N PHE A 93 24.05 32.88 -31.06
CA PHE A 93 25.08 32.12 -30.34
C PHE A 93 24.75 30.63 -30.22
N GLY A 94 23.83 30.09 -31.02
CA GLY A 94 23.34 28.70 -30.92
C GLY A 94 24.34 27.61 -31.35
N THR A 95 25.58 27.95 -31.66
CA THR A 95 26.66 26.98 -31.92
C THR A 95 27.85 27.17 -30.98
N ALA A 96 27.72 28.07 -30.00
CA ALA A 96 28.74 28.29 -28.99
C ALA A 96 28.88 27.05 -28.11
N GLN A 97 30.10 26.73 -27.66
CA GLN A 97 30.33 25.60 -26.74
C GLN A 97 30.09 25.97 -25.26
N ASP A 98 29.68 27.21 -25.02
CA ASP A 98 29.54 27.84 -23.72
C ASP A 98 28.27 28.69 -23.64
N LEU A 99 27.57 28.61 -22.50
CA LEU A 99 26.33 29.31 -22.23
C LEU A 99 26.55 30.35 -21.12
N TRP A 100 26.19 31.60 -21.40
CA TRP A 100 26.47 32.73 -20.51
C TRP A 100 25.22 33.15 -19.75
N VAL A 101 25.32 33.19 -18.43
CA VAL A 101 24.31 33.75 -17.53
C VAL A 101 24.95 34.93 -16.80
N ASP A 102 24.40 36.14 -16.99
CA ASP A 102 24.95 37.36 -16.39
C ASP A 102 23.86 38.42 -16.16
N SER A 103 23.99 39.16 -15.07
CA SER A 103 23.09 40.25 -14.68
C SER A 103 22.96 41.29 -15.80
N ASN A 104 21.77 41.32 -16.41
CA ASN A 104 21.40 42.23 -17.50
C ASN A 104 22.33 42.16 -18.73
N LYS A 105 23.14 41.11 -18.87
CA LYS A 105 24.17 41.00 -19.92
C LYS A 105 24.09 39.70 -20.72
N ALA A 106 23.55 38.63 -20.14
CA ALA A 106 23.34 37.39 -20.85
C ALA A 106 22.22 36.55 -20.21
N GLU A 107 21.36 35.99 -21.06
CA GLU A 107 20.30 35.06 -20.68
C GLU A 107 20.50 33.77 -21.48
N THR A 108 20.48 32.61 -20.81
CA THR A 108 20.59 31.29 -21.44
C THR A 108 19.23 30.66 -21.59
N TYR A 109 18.97 29.97 -22.70
CA TYR A 109 17.75 29.22 -22.97
C TYR A 109 18.11 27.76 -23.25
N LEU A 110 17.33 26.84 -22.70
CA LEU A 110 17.46 25.39 -22.85
C LEU A 110 16.08 24.83 -23.24
N ARG A 111 15.98 23.98 -24.27
CA ARG A 111 14.75 23.21 -24.57
C ARG A 111 15.03 21.72 -24.52
N PHE A 112 14.11 20.98 -23.92
CA PHE A 112 14.19 19.53 -23.76
C PHE A 112 13.02 18.84 -24.47
N ASN A 113 13.30 17.66 -25.03
CA ASN A 113 12.31 16.81 -25.69
C ASN A 113 11.85 15.69 -24.77
N LEU A 114 10.56 15.68 -24.45
CA LEU A 114 9.93 14.75 -23.54
C LEU A 114 9.34 13.51 -24.25
N SER A 115 9.46 13.40 -25.58
CA SER A 115 8.82 12.34 -26.38
C SER A 115 9.28 10.91 -26.06
N SER A 116 10.35 10.77 -25.27
CA SER A 116 10.82 9.47 -24.79
C SER A 116 10.09 8.99 -23.52
N LEU A 117 9.29 9.85 -22.89
CA LEU A 117 8.34 9.47 -21.84
C LEU A 117 7.08 8.85 -22.46
N PRO A 118 6.54 7.77 -21.87
CA PRO A 118 5.26 7.22 -22.30
C PRO A 118 4.12 8.25 -22.18
N ALA A 119 3.20 8.27 -23.14
CA ALA A 119 2.02 9.13 -23.09
C ALA A 119 1.15 8.78 -21.87
N GLY A 120 0.82 9.78 -21.03
CA GLY A 120 0.10 9.59 -19.77
C GLY A 120 1.00 9.20 -18.58
N ALA A 121 2.33 9.34 -18.72
CA ALA A 121 3.24 9.17 -17.59
C ALA A 121 3.06 10.32 -16.58
N HIS A 122 3.24 9.99 -15.30
CA HIS A 122 3.08 10.95 -14.21
C HIS A 122 4.43 11.30 -13.59
N ILE A 123 4.81 12.58 -13.64
CA ILE A 123 6.10 13.06 -13.15
C ILE A 123 6.14 13.09 -11.62
N ALA A 124 7.09 12.37 -11.04
CA ALA A 124 7.34 12.33 -9.60
C ALA A 124 8.21 13.49 -9.13
N SER A 125 9.30 13.79 -9.85
CA SER A 125 10.19 14.92 -9.57
C SER A 125 11.03 15.27 -10.79
N VAL A 126 11.50 16.52 -10.84
CA VAL A 126 12.32 17.07 -11.93
C VAL A 126 13.55 17.75 -11.32
N MET A 127 14.71 17.54 -11.94
CA MET A 127 15.93 18.26 -11.60
C MET A 127 16.59 18.82 -12.87
N LEU A 128 16.98 20.09 -12.83
CA LEU A 128 17.75 20.75 -13.88
C LEU A 128 19.20 20.92 -13.42
N GLN A 129 20.13 20.32 -14.15
CA GLN A 129 21.56 20.32 -13.86
C GLN A 129 22.34 21.02 -14.98
N ALA A 130 23.33 21.83 -14.63
CA ALA A 130 24.28 22.41 -15.59
C ALA A 130 25.68 22.52 -14.98
N LEU A 131 26.71 22.19 -15.76
CA LEU A 131 28.10 22.32 -15.32
C LEU A 131 28.65 23.70 -15.67
N ALA A 132 28.97 24.50 -14.65
CA ALA A 132 29.74 25.73 -14.80
C ALA A 132 31.23 25.41 -14.77
N PHE A 133 32.02 26.09 -15.61
CA PHE A 133 33.48 26.00 -15.62
C PHE A 133 34.17 27.34 -15.40
N SER A 134 33.41 28.43 -15.38
CA SER A 134 33.91 29.77 -15.11
C SER A 134 32.82 30.66 -14.51
N GLY A 135 33.24 31.73 -13.86
CA GLY A 135 32.36 32.73 -13.30
C GLY A 135 33.10 33.82 -12.53
N SER A 136 32.36 34.87 -12.18
CA SER A 136 32.85 35.99 -11.39
C SER A 136 31.71 36.61 -10.58
N SER A 137 31.99 36.88 -9.31
CA SER A 137 31.07 37.59 -8.42
C SER A 137 31.29 39.09 -8.52
N ALA A 138 30.23 39.85 -8.81
CA ALA A 138 30.21 41.31 -8.72
C ALA A 138 29.61 41.80 -7.37
N GLY A 139 29.32 40.88 -6.44
CA GLY A 139 28.51 41.14 -5.24
C GLY A 139 27.01 40.93 -5.49
N GLY A 140 26.21 40.83 -4.41
CA GLY A 140 24.76 40.61 -4.48
C GLY A 140 24.31 39.15 -4.59
N ASP A 141 23.05 38.94 -4.99
CA ASP A 141 22.45 37.62 -5.18
C ASP A 141 23.04 36.93 -6.42
N GLY A 142 23.85 35.90 -6.15
CA GLY A 142 24.54 35.12 -7.18
C GLY A 142 23.79 33.91 -7.69
N SER A 143 22.51 33.79 -7.33
CA SER A 143 21.72 32.64 -7.71
C SER A 143 21.40 32.69 -9.20
N VAL A 144 21.36 31.53 -9.84
CA VAL A 144 20.84 31.37 -11.19
C VAL A 144 19.44 30.81 -11.09
N TYR A 145 18.48 31.55 -11.62
CA TYR A 145 17.06 31.23 -11.56
C TYR A 145 16.56 30.68 -12.88
N ALA A 146 15.84 29.56 -12.81
CA ALA A 146 15.11 29.00 -13.94
C ALA A 146 13.72 29.63 -14.05
N HIS A 147 13.28 29.93 -15.26
CA HIS A 147 11.94 30.44 -15.58
C HIS A 147 11.37 29.65 -16.75
N LEU A 148 10.05 29.48 -16.79
CA LEU A 148 9.36 28.87 -17.92
C LEU A 148 9.41 29.80 -19.14
N VAL A 149 9.67 29.21 -20.30
CA VAL A 149 9.52 29.84 -21.61
C VAL A 149 8.37 29.14 -22.32
N PRO A 150 7.17 29.76 -22.43
CA PRO A 150 5.99 29.08 -22.98
C PRO A 150 6.00 28.87 -24.50
N ASP A 151 6.90 29.55 -25.20
CA ASP A 151 7.04 29.42 -26.65
C ASP A 151 8.22 28.49 -26.93
N ASP A 152 7.91 27.25 -27.33
CA ASP A 152 8.87 26.23 -27.71
C ASP A 152 9.25 26.28 -29.20
N THR A 153 8.78 27.27 -29.97
CA THR A 153 9.00 27.34 -31.43
C THR A 153 10.33 27.99 -31.84
N TRP A 154 11.11 28.49 -30.89
CA TRP A 154 12.37 29.16 -31.18
C TRP A 154 13.40 28.24 -31.86
N SER A 155 14.21 28.80 -32.74
CA SER A 155 15.30 28.08 -33.40
C SER A 155 16.62 28.41 -32.74
N GLU A 156 17.39 27.40 -32.35
CA GLU A 156 18.74 27.53 -31.78
C GLU A 156 19.65 28.43 -32.62
N THR A 157 19.67 28.24 -33.94
CA THR A 157 20.49 29.02 -34.88
C THR A 157 19.82 30.31 -35.37
N GLY A 158 18.55 30.55 -34.98
CA GLY A 158 17.79 31.73 -35.34
C GLY A 158 17.56 32.72 -34.19
N MET A 159 17.78 32.32 -32.94
CA MET A 159 17.50 33.15 -31.77
C MET A 159 18.58 34.21 -31.55
N THR A 160 18.14 35.41 -31.23
CA THR A 160 18.93 36.62 -30.96
C THR A 160 18.27 37.35 -29.80
N TRP A 161 18.90 38.40 -29.27
CA TRP A 161 18.25 39.22 -28.25
C TRP A 161 16.90 39.78 -28.71
N ASN A 162 16.80 40.22 -29.97
CA ASN A 162 15.63 40.93 -30.48
C ASN A 162 14.39 40.05 -30.67
N ASN A 163 14.57 38.74 -30.88
CA ASN A 163 13.48 37.79 -31.13
C ASN A 163 13.38 36.70 -30.05
N ARG A 164 14.04 36.87 -28.90
CA ARG A 164 13.99 35.89 -27.81
C ARG A 164 12.57 35.77 -27.25
N PRO A 165 12.10 34.55 -26.96
CA PRO A 165 10.82 34.35 -26.30
C PRO A 165 10.74 35.05 -24.93
N ALA A 166 9.53 35.48 -24.59
CA ALA A 166 9.21 35.99 -23.25
C ALA A 166 9.14 34.83 -22.25
N VAL A 167 9.49 35.11 -20.99
CA VAL A 167 9.27 34.20 -19.86
C VAL A 167 7.94 34.53 -19.17
N THR A 168 7.34 33.55 -18.49
CA THR A 168 6.14 33.78 -17.67
C THR A 168 6.27 33.13 -16.29
N GLY A 169 5.43 33.56 -15.36
CA GLY A 169 5.32 32.98 -14.03
C GLY A 169 6.45 33.34 -13.08
N ASP A 170 6.43 32.70 -11.91
CA ASP A 170 7.45 32.84 -10.88
C ASP A 170 8.72 32.04 -11.21
N ARG A 171 9.80 32.34 -10.47
CA ARG A 171 11.05 31.57 -10.50
C ARG A 171 10.76 30.09 -10.17
N LEU A 172 11.14 29.18 -11.06
CA LEU A 172 11.00 27.72 -10.91
C LEU A 172 12.13 27.10 -10.06
N GLY A 173 12.70 27.87 -9.14
CA GLY A 173 13.87 27.48 -8.35
C GLY A 173 15.19 28.04 -8.88
N SER A 174 16.28 27.64 -8.21
CA SER A 174 17.62 28.17 -8.46
C SER A 174 18.74 27.30 -7.94
N TRP A 175 19.97 27.59 -8.38
CA TRP A 175 21.19 27.14 -7.73
C TRP A 175 22.14 28.32 -7.51
N TRP A 176 23.11 28.16 -6.61
CA TRP A 176 24.12 29.18 -6.32
C TRP A 176 25.54 28.61 -6.41
N LEU A 177 26.38 29.25 -7.23
CA LEU A 177 27.77 28.90 -7.45
C LEU A 177 28.70 30.06 -7.07
N TRP A 178 29.82 29.75 -6.44
CA TRP A 178 30.80 30.75 -6.03
C TRP A 178 32.11 30.57 -6.78
N TYR A 179 32.58 31.64 -7.43
CA TYR A 179 33.88 31.66 -8.08
C TYR A 179 34.81 32.67 -7.41
N ALA A 180 35.78 32.18 -6.66
CA ALA A 180 36.90 33.00 -6.16
C ALA A 180 37.75 33.53 -7.33
N SER A 181 38.57 34.56 -7.10
CA SER A 181 39.47 35.15 -8.11
C SER A 181 40.64 34.23 -8.54
N THR A 182 40.61 32.95 -8.17
CA THR A 182 41.62 31.95 -8.51
C THR A 182 41.65 31.63 -10.02
N SER A 183 42.83 31.28 -10.53
CA SER A 183 43.06 30.83 -11.91
C SER A 183 43.94 29.58 -11.91
N PRO A 184 43.57 28.48 -12.60
CA PRO A 184 42.33 28.32 -13.37
C PRO A 184 41.08 28.25 -12.49
N LYS A 185 39.92 28.59 -13.07
CA LYS A 185 38.62 28.51 -12.39
C LYS A 185 38.18 27.05 -12.27
N PRO A 186 37.61 26.64 -11.12
CA PRO A 186 37.15 25.26 -10.94
C PRO A 186 35.81 24.98 -11.61
N SER A 187 35.58 23.75 -12.06
CA SER A 187 34.26 23.30 -12.48
C SER A 187 33.33 23.11 -11.28
N GLN A 188 32.07 23.48 -11.41
CA GLN A 188 31.04 23.40 -10.38
C GLN A 188 29.69 22.99 -10.98
N VAL A 189 28.97 22.10 -10.31
CA VAL A 189 27.64 21.66 -10.74
C VAL A 189 26.58 22.58 -10.14
N GLY A 190 25.81 23.25 -10.99
CA GLY A 190 24.55 23.89 -10.62
C GLY A 190 23.42 22.87 -10.69
N LEU A 191 22.56 22.83 -9.67
CA LEU A 191 21.42 21.93 -9.60
C LEU A 191 20.19 22.64 -9.02
N ASN A 192 19.11 22.66 -9.80
CA ASN A 192 17.79 23.06 -9.33
C ASN A 192 16.91 21.80 -9.24
N PHE A 193 16.39 21.52 -8.05
CA PHE A 193 15.48 20.41 -7.76
C PHE A 193 14.16 20.93 -7.14
N ASP A 194 13.88 22.23 -7.28
CA ASP A 194 12.69 22.85 -6.68
C ASP A 194 11.41 22.17 -7.21
N PRO A 195 10.47 21.78 -6.33
CA PRO A 195 9.20 21.17 -6.73
C PRO A 195 8.42 21.96 -7.78
N LYS A 196 8.64 23.27 -7.90
CA LYS A 196 8.02 24.13 -8.93
C LYS A 196 8.36 23.72 -10.37
N LEU A 197 9.46 22.98 -10.59
CA LEU A 197 9.78 22.44 -11.93
C LEU A 197 8.77 21.39 -12.41
N LYS A 198 8.08 20.71 -11.50
CA LYS A 198 7.21 19.57 -11.84
C LYS A 198 6.04 19.97 -12.74
N ALA A 199 5.24 20.95 -12.33
CA ALA A 199 3.98 21.26 -13.00
C ALA A 199 4.19 21.71 -14.46
N PRO A 200 5.15 22.61 -14.78
CA PRO A 200 5.43 22.97 -16.17
C PRO A 200 5.90 21.80 -17.03
N VAL A 201 6.71 20.88 -16.49
CA VAL A 201 7.18 19.71 -17.25
C VAL A 201 6.06 18.69 -17.45
N GLN A 202 5.16 18.51 -16.48
CA GLN A 202 3.98 17.67 -16.66
C GLN A 202 3.06 18.26 -17.74
N GLN A 203 2.81 19.56 -17.70
CA GLN A 203 1.99 20.24 -18.71
C GLN A 203 2.60 20.15 -20.12
N ALA A 204 3.92 20.28 -20.24
CA ALA A 204 4.63 20.07 -21.49
C ALA A 204 4.47 18.63 -22.01
N LEU A 205 4.61 17.63 -21.14
CA LEU A 205 4.41 16.23 -21.49
C LEU A 205 2.97 15.96 -21.98
N ASP A 206 1.98 16.57 -21.34
CA ASP A 206 0.56 16.42 -21.67
C ASP A 206 0.14 17.21 -22.92
N SER A 207 1.03 18.04 -23.48
CA SER A 207 0.75 18.90 -24.63
C SER A 207 1.63 18.59 -25.84
N ASP A 208 2.68 19.37 -26.10
CA ASP A 208 3.52 19.26 -27.30
C ASP A 208 4.80 18.42 -27.09
N GLY A 209 5.05 17.98 -25.86
CA GLY A 209 6.21 17.19 -25.49
C GLY A 209 7.52 17.99 -25.47
N LEU A 210 7.47 19.32 -25.46
CA LEU A 210 8.65 20.20 -25.39
C LEU A 210 8.58 21.08 -24.15
N VAL A 211 9.72 21.30 -23.49
CA VAL A 211 9.80 22.25 -22.38
C VAL A 211 11.03 23.13 -22.50
N SER A 212 10.81 24.44 -22.50
CA SER A 212 11.87 25.45 -22.54
C SER A 212 12.05 26.18 -21.20
N PHE A 213 13.31 26.36 -20.81
CA PHE A 213 13.71 27.11 -19.62
C PHE A 213 14.64 28.26 -19.99
N ARG A 214 14.45 29.41 -19.34
CA ARG A 214 15.44 30.50 -19.34
C ARG A 214 16.18 30.55 -18.01
N LEU A 215 17.50 30.62 -18.06
CA LEU A 215 18.39 30.85 -16.93
C LEU A 215 18.84 32.31 -16.90
N MET A 216 18.65 32.97 -15.76
CA MET A 216 19.19 34.31 -15.49
C MET A 216 19.80 34.40 -14.09
N SER A 217 20.77 35.28 -13.88
CA SER A 217 21.21 35.68 -12.55
C SER A 217 20.99 37.19 -12.36
N PRO A 218 20.51 37.64 -11.19
CA PRO A 218 20.37 39.07 -10.92
C PRO A 218 21.71 39.74 -10.57
N GLY A 219 22.76 38.99 -10.22
CA GLY A 219 24.01 39.58 -9.75
C GLY A 219 25.32 38.87 -10.17
N TYR A 220 25.30 37.59 -10.55
CA TYR A 220 26.52 36.85 -10.86
C TYR A 220 26.66 36.54 -12.34
N HIS A 221 27.92 36.52 -12.78
CA HIS A 221 28.29 35.99 -14.08
C HIS A 221 28.77 34.54 -13.92
N THR A 222 28.14 33.62 -14.64
CA THR A 222 28.53 32.21 -14.71
C THR A 222 28.50 31.72 -16.15
N VAL A 223 29.44 30.83 -16.49
CA VAL A 223 29.59 30.24 -17.82
C VAL A 223 29.46 28.73 -17.70
N TYR A 224 28.47 28.19 -18.41
CA TYR A 224 28.12 26.77 -18.43
C TYR A 224 28.56 26.11 -19.72
N ARG A 225 28.71 24.79 -19.71
CA ARG A 225 28.83 24.01 -20.95
C ARG A 225 27.53 24.03 -21.72
N SER A 226 27.60 24.16 -23.04
CA SER A 226 26.47 23.93 -23.93
C SER A 226 26.39 22.47 -24.36
N ARG A 227 25.35 22.12 -25.11
CA ARG A 227 25.17 20.83 -25.78
C ARG A 227 26.21 20.57 -26.86
N GLU A 228 26.81 21.60 -27.47
CA GLU A 228 27.90 21.49 -28.45
C GLU A 228 29.23 21.11 -27.80
N HIS A 229 29.31 21.15 -26.46
CA HIS A 229 30.49 20.71 -25.74
C HIS A 229 30.77 19.23 -26.03
N SER A 230 32.03 18.88 -26.25
CA SER A 230 32.44 17.55 -26.72
C SER A 230 32.24 16.44 -25.67
N VAL A 231 32.19 16.79 -24.38
CA VAL A 231 32.02 15.84 -23.28
C VAL A 231 30.56 15.80 -22.84
N ALA A 232 29.82 14.76 -23.26
CA ALA A 232 28.40 14.58 -22.98
C ALA A 232 28.05 14.61 -21.48
N SER A 233 28.89 14.03 -20.62
CA SER A 233 28.66 14.04 -19.17
C SER A 233 28.68 15.44 -18.54
N GLU A 234 29.29 16.43 -19.22
CA GLU A 234 29.39 17.82 -18.78
C GLU A 234 28.28 18.73 -19.34
N ARG A 235 27.43 18.23 -20.23
CA ARG A 235 26.34 19.00 -20.83
C ARG A 235 25.19 19.24 -19.83
N PRO A 236 24.33 20.23 -20.07
CA PRO A 236 23.11 20.42 -19.29
C PRO A 236 22.22 19.17 -19.33
N LYS A 237 21.51 18.89 -18.23
CA LYS A 237 20.64 17.73 -18.11
C LYS A 237 19.31 18.09 -17.44
N LEU A 238 18.23 17.54 -17.96
CA LEU A 238 16.94 17.46 -17.27
C LEU A 238 16.73 16.02 -16.80
N ILE A 239 16.72 15.82 -15.49
CA ILE A 239 16.55 14.52 -14.85
C ILE A 239 15.10 14.43 -14.36
N ILE A 240 14.37 13.43 -14.84
CA ILE A 240 12.94 13.24 -14.55
C ILE A 240 12.76 11.88 -13.90
N ASN A 241 12.15 11.84 -12.72
CA ASN A 241 11.65 10.61 -12.14
C ASN A 241 10.14 10.54 -12.42
N TYR A 242 9.62 9.45 -12.97
CA TYR A 242 8.23 9.33 -13.42
C TYR A 242 7.64 7.93 -13.21
N PHE A 243 6.31 7.85 -13.16
CA PHE A 243 5.52 6.61 -13.14
C PHE A 243 4.91 6.33 -14.51
N GLU A 244 4.75 5.05 -14.85
CA GLU A 244 4.19 4.66 -16.14
C GLU A 244 2.67 4.82 -16.17
N PRO A 245 2.08 4.99 -17.38
CA PRO A 245 0.64 5.01 -17.54
C PRO A 245 0.03 3.68 -17.07
N GLY A 246 -0.86 3.74 -16.08
CA GLY A 246 -1.50 2.56 -15.48
C GLY A 246 -0.88 2.06 -14.18
N ASP A 247 0.13 2.75 -13.63
CA ASP A 247 0.56 2.50 -12.25
C ASP A 247 -0.63 2.78 -11.29
N PRO A 248 -1.13 1.76 -10.56
CA PRO A 248 -2.41 1.82 -9.85
C PRO A 248 -2.46 2.82 -8.69
N GLN A 249 -1.31 3.37 -8.32
CA GLN A 249 -1.15 4.34 -7.24
C GLN A 249 -1.11 5.79 -7.73
N VAL A 250 -1.24 6.04 -9.03
CA VAL A 250 -1.08 7.39 -9.61
C VAL A 250 -2.28 7.74 -10.51
N ASN A 251 -3.45 7.89 -9.89
CA ASN A 251 -4.66 8.42 -10.53
C ASN A 251 -5.07 9.82 -10.00
N THR A 252 -4.27 10.40 -9.10
CA THR A 252 -4.52 11.70 -8.45
C THR A 252 -3.32 12.65 -8.56
N ASP A 253 -3.55 13.94 -8.28
CA ASP A 253 -2.54 15.00 -8.28
C ASP A 253 -1.40 14.71 -7.30
N LEU A 254 -0.35 14.05 -7.79
CA LEU A 254 0.83 13.75 -7.02
C LEU A 254 1.44 15.05 -6.46
N GLN A 255 1.54 15.16 -5.15
CA GLN A 255 2.16 16.27 -4.44
C GLN A 255 3.65 16.01 -4.24
N VAL A 256 4.43 17.08 -4.14
CA VAL A 256 5.88 17.00 -3.88
C VAL A 256 6.27 18.09 -2.89
N VAL A 257 7.00 17.71 -1.84
CA VAL A 257 7.56 18.65 -0.87
C VAL A 257 9.06 18.44 -0.73
N ALA A 258 9.79 19.54 -0.55
CA ALA A 258 11.20 19.53 -0.19
C ALA A 258 11.34 19.85 1.30
N LEU A 259 12.00 18.97 2.05
CA LEU A 259 12.19 19.09 3.50
C LEU A 259 13.66 19.34 3.81
N TYR A 260 13.90 20.26 4.74
CA TYR A 260 15.23 20.57 5.24
C TYR A 260 15.49 19.84 6.57
N PRO A 261 16.75 19.51 6.91
CA PRO A 261 17.09 18.86 8.17
C PRO A 261 16.69 19.74 9.36
N GLN A 262 15.89 19.19 10.28
CA GLN A 262 15.62 19.80 11.58
C GLN A 262 16.79 19.64 12.55
N ALA A 263 17.68 18.68 12.29
CA ALA A 263 18.97 18.55 12.94
C ALA A 263 19.93 17.88 11.94
N ASP A 264 21.19 18.28 11.97
CA ASP A 264 22.27 17.50 11.42
C ASP A 264 23.46 17.47 12.38
N ALA A 265 24.37 16.52 12.19
CA ALA A 265 25.59 16.50 12.98
C ALA A 265 26.63 15.60 12.32
N GLN A 266 27.89 16.01 12.36
CA GLN A 266 29.00 15.10 12.13
C GLN A 266 29.57 14.60 13.45
N VAL A 267 30.03 13.35 13.45
CA VAL A 267 30.75 12.73 14.56
C VAL A 267 32.10 12.22 14.06
N LEU A 268 33.15 12.51 14.81
CA LEU A 268 34.53 12.29 14.38
C LEU A 268 35.23 11.28 15.29
N ALA A 269 35.75 10.18 14.72
CA ALA A 269 36.47 9.15 15.47
C ALA A 269 37.73 9.69 16.16
N GLY A 270 38.41 10.64 15.51
CA GLY A 270 39.60 11.31 16.05
C GLY A 270 39.30 12.31 17.17
N SER A 271 38.03 12.61 17.46
CA SER A 271 37.62 13.52 18.53
C SER A 271 36.35 13.00 19.21
N PRO A 272 36.44 11.85 19.90
CA PRO A 272 35.27 11.01 20.11
C PRO A 272 34.25 11.55 21.12
N THR A 273 34.63 12.52 21.95
CA THR A 273 33.78 13.21 22.93
C THR A 273 33.38 14.61 22.50
N THR A 274 33.80 15.06 21.31
CA THR A 274 33.50 16.41 20.81
C THR A 274 32.19 16.40 20.04
N ASN A 275 31.26 17.26 20.42
CA ASN A 275 30.08 17.54 19.62
C ASN A 275 30.44 18.51 18.49
N SER A 276 29.99 18.21 17.27
CA SER A 276 30.19 19.05 16.09
C SER A 276 28.88 19.38 15.39
N GLY A 277 27.74 19.37 16.10
CA GLY A 277 26.42 19.61 15.52
C GLY A 277 26.16 21.04 15.06
N LYS A 278 27.05 22.00 15.36
CA LYS A 278 26.99 23.37 14.84
C LYS A 278 28.06 23.66 13.78
N SER A 279 28.71 22.62 13.29
CA SER A 279 29.65 22.73 12.18
C SER A 279 28.90 23.07 10.90
N MET A 280 29.40 24.00 10.09
CA MET A 280 28.88 24.26 8.73
C MET A 280 29.16 23.14 7.71
N THR A 281 29.85 22.10 8.17
CA THR A 281 30.36 20.98 7.38
C THR A 281 29.90 19.67 7.98
N MET A 282 29.44 18.78 7.11
CA MET A 282 29.20 17.37 7.38
C MET A 282 30.26 16.52 6.68
N THR A 283 30.97 15.68 7.44
CA THR A 283 31.99 14.78 6.90
C THR A 283 31.48 13.35 6.85
N VAL A 284 31.63 12.72 5.70
CA VAL A 284 31.48 11.27 5.51
C VAL A 284 32.86 10.70 5.21
N ASP A 285 33.31 9.70 5.97
CA ASP A 285 34.60 9.03 5.79
C ASP A 285 34.54 7.58 6.29
N ARG A 286 35.42 6.72 5.80
CA ARG A 286 35.49 5.28 6.09
C ARG A 286 35.44 4.92 7.56
N THR A 287 36.42 5.40 8.30
CA THR A 287 36.54 5.10 9.74
C THR A 287 36.65 6.36 10.57
N ALA A 288 36.72 7.53 9.93
CA ALA A 288 37.07 8.77 10.59
C ALA A 288 35.85 9.64 10.91
N ALA A 289 34.76 9.54 10.14
CA ALA A 289 33.62 10.42 10.29
C ALA A 289 32.31 9.81 9.76
N GLU A 290 31.22 10.08 10.48
CA GLU A 290 29.86 9.80 10.03
C GLU A 290 29.03 11.08 10.14
N SER A 291 28.02 11.21 9.30
CA SER A 291 27.08 12.34 9.36
C SER A 291 25.66 11.86 9.58
N TYR A 292 24.91 12.57 10.39
CA TYR A 292 23.54 12.28 10.79
C TYR A 292 22.64 13.42 10.34
N LEU A 293 21.46 13.07 9.84
CA LEU A 293 20.43 13.98 9.36
C LEU A 293 19.11 13.58 9.99
N ARG A 294 18.32 14.54 10.48
CA ARG A 294 16.94 14.28 10.91
C ARG A 294 16.00 15.27 10.26
N PHE A 295 14.98 14.75 9.59
CA PHE A 295 13.95 15.53 8.92
C PHE A 295 12.64 15.40 9.67
N GLY A 296 11.88 16.50 9.73
CA GLY A 296 10.50 16.48 10.18
C GLY A 296 9.57 16.42 8.98
N LEU A 297 8.59 15.52 9.05
CA LEU A 297 7.61 15.26 7.99
C LEU A 297 6.30 16.05 8.19
N GLY A 298 6.25 16.99 9.13
CA GLY A 298 5.01 17.67 9.53
C GLY A 298 4.30 18.50 8.43
N SER A 299 4.95 18.77 7.31
CA SER A 299 4.34 19.38 6.12
C SER A 299 3.76 18.37 5.12
N VAL A 300 3.95 17.07 5.38
CA VAL A 300 3.28 15.97 4.67
C VAL A 300 2.07 15.56 5.52
N PRO A 301 0.85 15.55 4.97
CA PRO A 301 -0.33 15.09 5.70
C PRO A 301 -0.14 13.66 6.22
N VAL A 302 -0.53 13.39 7.47
CA VAL A 302 -0.41 12.04 8.08
C VAL A 302 -1.14 10.96 7.29
N ASN A 303 -2.21 11.30 6.57
CA ASN A 303 -2.94 10.38 5.72
C ASN A 303 -2.32 10.23 4.32
N ALA A 304 -1.22 10.90 4.01
CA ALA A 304 -0.58 10.82 2.70
C ALA A 304 0.07 9.46 2.46
N GLN A 305 0.03 9.02 1.20
CA GLN A 305 0.76 7.86 0.73
C GLN A 305 2.02 8.31 -0.02
N VAL A 306 3.17 8.02 0.56
CA VAL A 306 4.50 8.27 -0.01
C VAL A 306 4.75 7.29 -1.15
N VAL A 307 5.14 7.81 -2.31
CA VAL A 307 5.40 7.01 -3.52
C VAL A 307 6.83 7.14 -4.03
N ALA A 308 7.51 8.24 -3.72
CA ALA A 308 8.90 8.44 -4.06
C ALA A 308 9.61 9.32 -3.03
N VAL A 309 10.88 9.04 -2.80
CA VAL A 309 11.72 9.83 -1.90
C VAL A 309 13.09 10.01 -2.55
N SER A 310 13.60 11.25 -2.54
CA SER A 310 14.97 11.56 -2.95
C SER A 310 15.72 12.31 -1.84
N LEU A 311 16.84 11.76 -1.37
CA LEU A 311 17.78 12.50 -0.53
C LEU A 311 18.83 13.16 -1.41
N VAL A 312 18.94 14.49 -1.33
CA VAL A 312 19.88 15.28 -2.12
C VAL A 312 20.85 15.98 -1.18
N ALA A 313 22.15 15.94 -1.49
CA ALA A 313 23.17 16.70 -0.77
C ALA A 313 24.26 17.19 -1.74
N THR A 314 24.69 18.45 -1.56
CA THR A 314 25.76 19.03 -2.39
C THR A 314 27.09 18.90 -1.66
N SER A 315 28.03 18.17 -2.25
CA SER A 315 29.40 18.12 -1.76
C SER A 315 30.22 19.26 -2.33
N TYR A 316 31.21 19.71 -1.57
CA TYR A 316 32.16 20.73 -2.00
C TYR A 316 33.63 20.29 -1.92
N ASP A 317 33.86 19.08 -1.41
CA ASP A 317 35.16 18.43 -1.42
C ASP A 317 34.95 16.91 -1.33
N GLY A 318 35.88 16.15 -1.89
CA GLY A 318 35.85 14.71 -1.80
C GLY A 318 37.03 14.04 -2.46
N THR A 319 37.44 12.90 -1.93
CA THR A 319 38.55 12.10 -2.45
C THR A 319 38.25 10.61 -2.27
N ALA A 320 38.44 9.84 -3.35
CA ALA A 320 38.34 8.39 -3.31
C ALA A 320 39.61 7.76 -2.76
N TYR A 321 39.45 6.76 -1.89
CA TYR A 321 40.56 5.89 -1.54
C TYR A 321 40.81 4.89 -2.66
N ALA A 322 42.08 4.59 -2.91
CA ALA A 322 42.47 3.64 -3.95
C ALA A 322 41.85 2.26 -3.71
N GLY A 323 41.20 1.71 -4.74
CA GLY A 323 40.60 0.37 -4.70
C GLY A 323 39.26 0.27 -3.96
N ALA A 324 38.63 1.40 -3.62
CA ALA A 324 37.31 1.42 -2.99
C ALA A 324 36.19 1.81 -3.98
N ASP A 325 34.92 1.59 -3.60
CA ASP A 325 33.74 1.79 -4.45
C ASP A 325 33.38 3.27 -4.69
N GLY A 326 33.83 4.15 -3.79
CA GLY A 326 33.60 5.59 -3.86
C GLY A 326 32.19 6.05 -3.44
N ASN A 327 31.35 5.14 -2.96
CA ASN A 327 29.94 5.43 -2.70
C ASN A 327 29.71 6.01 -1.30
N VAL A 328 28.76 6.93 -1.19
CA VAL A 328 28.15 7.33 0.08
C VAL A 328 26.84 6.58 0.24
N TYR A 329 26.69 5.89 1.37
CA TYR A 329 25.52 5.08 1.69
C TYR A 329 24.60 5.83 2.64
N THR A 330 23.29 5.68 2.42
CA THR A 330 22.25 6.14 3.35
C THR A 330 21.78 4.98 4.19
N ARG A 331 21.62 5.18 5.50
CA ARG A 331 21.10 4.17 6.43
C ARG A 331 20.05 4.77 7.34
N LEU A 332 19.10 3.95 7.78
CA LEU A 332 18.09 4.36 8.76
C LEU A 332 18.73 4.46 10.15
N VAL A 333 18.37 5.50 10.90
CA VAL A 333 18.66 5.62 12.33
C VAL A 333 17.32 5.49 13.07
N PRO A 334 17.00 4.34 13.69
CA PRO A 334 15.69 4.13 14.32
C PRO A 334 15.40 5.04 15.52
N ASP A 335 16.45 5.55 16.16
CA ASP A 335 16.33 6.50 17.26
C ASP A 335 16.20 7.92 16.72
N ASN A 336 15.01 8.52 16.89
CA ASN A 336 14.74 9.91 16.54
C ASN A 336 14.96 10.90 17.70
N THR A 337 15.37 10.44 18.89
CA THR A 337 15.47 11.27 20.11
C THR A 337 16.78 12.03 20.26
N TRP A 338 17.76 11.75 19.40
CA TRP A 338 19.06 12.43 19.45
C TRP A 338 18.93 13.94 19.23
N SER A 339 19.88 14.69 19.78
CA SER A 339 19.97 16.14 19.56
C SER A 339 21.25 16.50 18.83
N GLU A 340 21.16 17.47 17.94
CA GLU A 340 22.27 18.05 17.19
C GLU A 340 23.47 18.39 18.08
N THR A 341 23.23 19.01 19.23
CA THR A 341 24.28 19.41 20.19
C THR A 341 24.63 18.32 21.21
N GLY A 342 23.99 17.16 21.17
CA GLY A 342 24.18 16.08 22.14
C GLY A 342 25.00 14.90 21.61
N ILE A 343 25.02 14.65 20.30
CA ILE A 343 25.75 13.50 19.75
C ILE A 343 27.24 13.76 19.56
N THR A 344 28.03 12.72 19.77
CA THR A 344 29.47 12.61 19.66
C THR A 344 29.78 11.22 19.10
N TRP A 345 31.04 10.93 18.78
CA TRP A 345 31.38 9.58 18.31
C TRP A 345 31.00 8.48 19.32
N ASN A 346 31.15 8.76 20.61
CA ASN A 346 30.95 7.77 21.69
C ASN A 346 29.48 7.51 22.04
N ASN A 347 28.57 8.42 21.72
CA ASN A 347 27.15 8.31 22.07
C ASN A 347 26.19 8.49 20.87
N LYS A 348 26.72 8.42 19.63
CA LYS A 348 25.92 8.47 18.41
C LYS A 348 24.90 7.32 18.38
N PRO A 349 23.67 7.57 17.88
CA PRO A 349 22.66 6.53 17.75
C PRO A 349 23.10 5.47 16.74
N ALA A 350 22.65 4.23 16.95
CA ALA A 350 22.94 3.13 16.03
C ALA A 350 22.13 3.28 14.73
N ALA A 351 22.74 2.94 13.59
CA ALA A 351 22.07 2.88 12.29
C ALA A 351 21.85 1.42 11.86
N SER A 352 20.91 1.21 10.94
CA SER A 352 20.62 -0.09 10.32
C SER A 352 21.83 -0.68 9.57
N SER A 353 21.93 -2.00 9.54
CA SER A 353 22.91 -2.70 8.70
C SER A 353 22.58 -2.61 7.21
N ASP A 354 21.31 -2.43 6.87
CA ASP A 354 20.84 -2.33 5.49
C ASP A 354 21.06 -0.90 4.95
N ASP A 355 21.51 -0.81 3.70
CA ASP A 355 21.57 0.44 2.97
C ASP A 355 20.19 0.78 2.37
N LEU A 356 19.78 2.04 2.52
CA LEU A 356 18.61 2.61 1.86
C LEU A 356 18.97 3.17 0.48
N GLY A 357 20.07 2.74 -0.13
CA GLY A 357 20.63 3.28 -1.37
C GLY A 357 21.93 4.04 -1.15
N SER A 358 22.59 4.34 -2.26
CA SER A 358 23.89 5.02 -2.30
C SER A 358 24.00 5.95 -3.50
N TRP A 359 24.96 6.86 -3.44
CA TRP A 359 25.33 7.72 -4.56
C TRP A 359 26.85 7.83 -4.68
N LEU A 360 27.32 8.14 -5.89
CA LEU A 360 28.72 8.29 -6.22
C LEU A 360 29.00 9.77 -6.58
N PRO A 361 29.56 10.58 -5.66
CA PRO A 361 30.10 11.88 -6.01
C PRO A 361 31.46 11.65 -6.67
N TRP A 362 31.54 11.52 -7.99
CA TRP A 362 32.82 11.24 -8.65
C TRP A 362 33.76 12.47 -8.63
N ASN A 363 34.89 12.37 -7.95
CA ASN A 363 35.99 13.33 -8.05
C ASN A 363 37.30 12.59 -8.34
N HIS A 364 37.64 12.44 -9.62
CA HIS A 364 38.96 11.99 -10.03
C HIS A 364 39.79 13.21 -10.43
N THR A 365 40.63 13.68 -9.50
CA THR A 365 41.85 14.44 -9.81
C THR A 365 41.67 15.51 -10.91
N GLY A 366 40.63 16.34 -10.78
CA GLY A 366 40.24 17.36 -11.75
C GLY A 366 39.78 18.66 -11.08
N PRO A 367 39.45 19.71 -11.85
CA PRO A 367 39.15 21.06 -11.34
C PRO A 367 37.79 21.17 -10.61
N TYR A 368 37.15 20.08 -10.19
CA TYR A 368 35.80 20.11 -9.63
C TYR A 368 35.79 20.52 -8.15
N THR A 369 35.00 21.55 -7.80
CA THR A 369 34.85 22.01 -6.41
C THR A 369 33.46 21.81 -5.83
N THR A 370 32.46 21.41 -6.63
CA THR A 370 31.17 20.94 -6.11
C THR A 370 30.63 19.79 -6.94
N GLN A 371 29.98 18.83 -6.28
CA GLN A 371 29.25 17.70 -6.87
C GLN A 371 27.92 17.50 -6.13
N VAL A 372 27.01 16.71 -6.70
CA VAL A 372 25.72 16.42 -6.07
C VAL A 372 25.58 14.93 -5.86
N GLY A 373 25.24 14.53 -4.63
CA GLY A 373 24.73 13.22 -4.30
C GLY A 373 23.21 13.19 -4.34
N ILE A 374 22.64 12.22 -5.05
CA ILE A 374 21.18 11.98 -5.12
C ILE A 374 20.94 10.51 -4.82
N ASN A 375 20.22 10.21 -3.74
CA ASN A 375 19.64 8.89 -3.48
C ASN A 375 18.15 8.92 -3.77
N SER A 376 17.73 8.33 -4.89
CA SER A 376 16.31 8.12 -5.22
C SER A 376 15.90 6.65 -5.08
N SER A 377 16.58 5.90 -4.23
CA SER A 377 16.31 4.47 -4.02
C SER A 377 14.88 4.25 -3.50
N PRO A 378 14.13 3.29 -4.07
CA PRO A 378 12.80 2.91 -3.58
C PRO A 378 12.80 2.46 -2.12
N LYS A 379 13.95 2.00 -1.62
CA LYS A 379 14.13 1.60 -0.21
C LYS A 379 13.88 2.75 0.78
N LEU A 380 13.88 4.01 0.34
CA LEU A 380 13.56 5.16 1.18
C LEU A 380 12.05 5.32 1.45
N VAL A 381 11.18 4.78 0.58
CA VAL A 381 9.72 5.00 0.67
C VAL A 381 9.13 4.41 1.95
N ALA A 382 9.39 3.14 2.25
CA ALA A 382 8.80 2.47 3.41
C ALA A 382 9.23 3.08 4.76
N PRO A 383 10.53 3.42 4.99
CA PRO A 383 10.94 4.13 6.20
C PRO A 383 10.30 5.52 6.34
N VAL A 384 10.15 6.30 5.26
CA VAL A 384 9.50 7.61 5.32
C VAL A 384 8.00 7.49 5.58
N GLN A 385 7.32 6.52 4.96
CA GLN A 385 5.92 6.22 5.24
C GLN A 385 5.71 5.83 6.71
N THR A 386 6.57 4.95 7.23
CA THR A 386 6.53 4.52 8.64
C THR A 386 6.76 5.69 9.61
N ALA A 387 7.70 6.58 9.28
CA ALA A 387 7.95 7.79 10.05
C ALA A 387 6.74 8.73 10.06
N LEU A 388 6.07 8.91 8.90
CA LEU A 388 4.87 9.74 8.77
C LEU A 388 3.71 9.24 9.65
N GLU A 389 3.57 7.92 9.77
CA GLU A 389 2.53 7.25 10.55
C GLU A 389 2.84 7.17 12.06
N SER A 390 4.06 7.52 12.47
CA SER A 390 4.53 7.40 13.85
C SER A 390 4.79 8.76 14.48
N ASP A 391 6.05 9.14 14.67
CA ASP A 391 6.46 10.39 15.33
C ASP A 391 6.63 11.56 14.36
N GLY A 392 6.41 11.34 13.06
CA GLY A 392 6.60 12.34 12.01
C GLY A 392 8.06 12.70 11.77
N MET A 393 9.02 11.89 12.23
CA MET A 393 10.44 12.16 12.16
C MET A 393 11.20 11.02 11.49
N ILE A 394 12.15 11.35 10.62
CA ILE A 394 13.07 10.36 10.05
C ILE A 394 14.52 10.78 10.26
N SER A 395 15.30 9.90 10.88
CA SER A 395 16.74 10.07 11.06
C SER A 395 17.52 9.15 10.11
N LEU A 396 18.53 9.71 9.45
CA LEU A 396 19.38 9.04 8.47
C LEU A 396 20.85 9.22 8.83
N ARG A 397 21.65 8.18 8.60
CA ARG A 397 23.12 8.25 8.67
C ARG A 397 23.70 8.17 7.27
N LEU A 398 24.70 9.00 7.02
CA LEU A 398 25.58 8.94 5.86
C LEU A 398 26.96 8.42 6.29
N ASP A 399 27.39 7.34 5.64
CA ASP A 399 28.72 6.75 5.78
C ASP A 399 29.28 6.31 4.42
N SER A 400 30.58 6.09 4.33
CA SER A 400 31.20 5.57 3.12
C SER A 400 32.36 4.66 3.46
N PRO A 401 32.43 3.40 2.99
CA PRO A 401 33.55 2.51 3.22
C PRO A 401 34.80 2.87 2.40
N GLY A 402 34.71 3.83 1.48
CA GLY A 402 35.69 4.01 0.41
C GLY A 402 35.97 5.44 -0.01
N TYR A 403 35.28 6.41 0.60
CA TYR A 403 35.23 7.77 0.11
C TYR A 403 35.22 8.74 1.28
N ARG A 404 36.04 9.80 1.19
CA ARG A 404 35.91 10.96 2.08
C ARG A 404 35.15 12.04 1.32
N THR A 405 34.09 12.60 1.90
CA THR A 405 33.30 13.68 1.28
C THR A 405 32.86 14.70 2.32
N LEU A 406 32.91 15.97 1.92
CA LEU A 406 32.40 17.09 2.71
C LEU A 406 31.14 17.65 2.05
N PHE A 407 30.07 17.72 2.83
CA PHE A 407 28.80 18.33 2.48
C PHE A 407 28.57 19.59 3.30
N HIS A 408 27.77 20.51 2.78
CA HIS A 408 27.27 21.63 3.57
C HIS A 408 26.23 21.11 4.57
N SER A 409 26.32 21.57 5.83
CA SER A 409 25.28 21.37 6.82
C SER A 409 24.20 22.45 6.72
N ARG A 410 23.15 22.33 7.52
CA ARG A 410 22.12 23.35 7.72
C ARG A 410 22.64 24.65 8.36
N GLU A 411 23.81 24.64 8.99
CA GLU A 411 24.46 25.85 9.53
C GLU A 411 25.12 26.68 8.43
N TYR A 412 25.20 26.17 7.20
CA TYR A 412 25.83 26.91 6.10
C TYR A 412 24.98 28.14 5.70
N THR A 413 25.46 29.33 6.02
CA THR A 413 24.67 30.57 6.07
C THR A 413 24.43 31.28 4.73
N ASN A 414 25.03 30.82 3.62
CA ASN A 414 24.92 31.55 2.35
C ASN A 414 23.61 31.29 1.59
N THR A 415 23.10 30.05 1.62
CA THR A 415 21.85 29.68 0.92
C THR A 415 21.34 28.31 1.35
N GLU A 416 20.02 28.20 1.55
CA GLU A 416 19.32 26.93 1.80
C GLU A 416 19.39 25.97 0.60
N ALA A 417 19.66 26.48 -0.60
CA ALA A 417 19.83 25.67 -1.82
C ALA A 417 21.03 24.70 -1.74
N ARG A 418 21.93 24.87 -0.77
CA ARG A 418 23.08 23.99 -0.54
C ARG A 418 22.88 23.02 0.61
N TRP A 419 21.83 23.19 1.41
CA TRP A 419 21.54 22.27 2.51
C TRP A 419 21.12 20.91 1.96
N PRO A 420 21.34 19.82 2.72
CA PRO A 420 20.74 18.54 2.41
C PRO A 420 19.22 18.68 2.34
N GLN A 421 18.57 17.91 1.48
CA GLN A 421 17.12 17.94 1.35
C GLN A 421 16.54 16.56 1.18
N LEU A 422 15.40 16.32 1.84
CA LEU A 422 14.57 15.15 1.62
C LEU A 422 13.36 15.56 0.80
N ILE A 423 13.32 15.13 -0.46
CA ILE A 423 12.21 15.37 -1.37
C ILE A 423 11.25 14.20 -1.23
N VAL A 424 9.99 14.48 -0.89
CA VAL A 424 8.95 13.46 -0.67
C VAL A 424 7.82 13.71 -1.67
N SER A 425 7.59 12.74 -2.55
CA SER A 425 6.43 12.72 -3.45
C SER A 425 5.35 11.82 -2.85
N TYR A 426 4.13 12.33 -2.76
CA TYR A 426 3.01 11.65 -2.11
C TYR A 426 1.68 12.04 -2.74
N PHE A 427 0.64 11.24 -2.57
CA PHE A 427 -0.74 11.67 -2.82
C PHE A 427 -1.55 11.64 -1.54
N ILE A 428 -2.63 12.41 -1.50
CA ILE A 428 -3.57 12.41 -0.39
C ILE A 428 -4.75 11.53 -0.82
N PRO A 429 -4.99 10.38 -0.16
CA PRO A 429 -6.15 9.57 -0.46
C PRO A 429 -7.44 10.37 -0.16
N PRO A 430 -8.57 10.03 -0.79
CA PRO A 430 -9.85 10.67 -0.53
C PRO A 430 -10.14 10.73 0.98
N PRO A 431 -10.73 11.82 1.50
CA PRO A 431 -11.13 11.86 2.90
C PRO A 431 -12.09 10.70 3.20
N CYS A 432 -12.06 10.19 4.44
CA CYS A 432 -13.03 9.20 4.87
C CYS A 432 -14.44 9.67 4.54
N PRO A 433 -15.29 8.81 3.95
CA PRO A 433 -16.62 9.22 3.60
C PRO A 433 -17.40 9.59 4.87
N THR A 434 -17.98 10.79 4.86
CA THR A 434 -18.97 11.17 5.87
C THR A 434 -20.25 10.39 5.58
N PRO A 435 -20.83 9.70 6.57
CA PRO A 435 -22.06 8.96 6.35
C PRO A 435 -23.15 9.95 5.95
N VAL A 436 -23.54 9.89 4.68
CA VAL A 436 -24.82 10.45 4.22
C VAL A 436 -25.93 9.45 4.51
N ALA A 437 -25.57 8.19 4.85
CA ALA A 437 -26.50 7.11 5.03
C ALA A 437 -27.13 7.02 6.44
N SER A 438 -28.43 6.72 6.51
CA SER A 438 -29.09 6.35 7.77
C SER A 438 -28.46 5.06 8.30
N ALA A 439 -28.26 4.95 9.62
CA ALA A 439 -27.82 3.70 10.24
C ALA A 439 -29.05 2.89 10.69
N PRO A 440 -29.12 1.58 10.43
CA PRO A 440 -30.26 0.78 10.84
C PRO A 440 -30.30 0.66 12.37
N THR A 441 -31.51 0.71 12.94
CA THR A 441 -31.75 0.46 14.36
C THR A 441 -31.68 -1.04 14.63
N GLN A 442 -30.95 -1.46 15.66
CA GLN A 442 -30.82 -2.87 16.04
C GLN A 442 -31.70 -3.20 17.26
N VAL A 443 -32.41 -4.32 17.18
CA VAL A 443 -33.12 -4.94 18.30
C VAL A 443 -32.62 -6.37 18.52
N VAL A 444 -32.44 -6.75 19.79
CA VAL A 444 -32.09 -8.12 20.19
C VAL A 444 -33.33 -8.73 20.86
N LEU A 445 -33.83 -9.83 20.30
CA LEU A 445 -35.03 -10.51 20.75
C LEU A 445 -34.66 -11.84 21.39
N GLU A 446 -35.10 -12.07 22.62
CA GLU A 446 -35.12 -13.41 23.22
C GLU A 446 -36.35 -14.19 22.71
N PRO A 447 -36.29 -15.53 22.63
CA PRO A 447 -37.45 -16.32 22.23
C PRO A 447 -38.59 -16.17 23.24
N GLU A 448 -39.80 -15.89 22.74
CA GLU A 448 -41.02 -15.89 23.56
C GLU A 448 -41.51 -17.31 23.87
N ALA A 449 -41.00 -18.31 23.15
CA ALA A 449 -41.13 -19.73 23.45
C ALA A 449 -39.97 -20.52 22.81
N ASP A 450 -39.47 -21.54 23.48
CA ASP A 450 -38.60 -22.57 22.91
C ASP A 450 -38.90 -23.96 23.46
N THR A 451 -38.56 -24.99 22.68
CA THR A 451 -38.64 -26.38 23.14
C THR A 451 -37.86 -27.25 22.17
N TYR A 452 -37.56 -28.48 22.56
CA TYR A 452 -37.18 -29.51 21.60
C TYR A 452 -38.17 -30.67 21.60
N VAL A 453 -38.14 -31.46 20.54
CA VAL A 453 -38.92 -32.70 20.41
C VAL A 453 -37.98 -33.85 20.13
N TRP A 454 -38.34 -35.02 20.63
CA TRP A 454 -37.48 -36.20 20.58
C TRP A 454 -38.22 -37.41 20.02
N SER A 455 -37.73 -37.97 18.92
CA SER A 455 -38.41 -39.06 18.21
C SER A 455 -38.48 -40.35 19.02
N ALA A 456 -37.52 -40.59 19.92
CA ALA A 456 -37.53 -41.77 20.79
C ALA A 456 -38.57 -41.66 21.92
N ASN A 457 -39.02 -40.44 22.24
CA ASN A 457 -40.01 -40.16 23.30
C ASN A 457 -41.16 -39.32 22.73
N PRO A 458 -41.95 -39.86 21.78
CA PRO A 458 -42.74 -39.01 20.90
C PRO A 458 -43.94 -38.30 21.56
N ALA A 459 -44.35 -38.74 22.74
CA ALA A 459 -45.42 -38.13 23.53
C ALA A 459 -44.91 -37.23 24.68
N THR A 460 -43.59 -37.10 24.86
CA THR A 460 -43.01 -36.29 25.94
C THR A 460 -42.88 -34.84 25.50
N ASN A 461 -43.26 -33.91 26.37
CA ASN A 461 -43.03 -32.48 26.21
C ASN A 461 -41.74 -32.08 26.96
N TYR A 462 -40.98 -31.15 26.37
CA TYR A 462 -39.71 -30.65 26.93
C TYR A 462 -39.65 -29.13 27.05
N GLY A 463 -40.81 -28.44 27.05
CA GLY A 463 -40.89 -26.98 27.02
C GLY A 463 -40.45 -26.25 28.30
N THR A 464 -39.98 -26.96 29.32
CA THR A 464 -39.37 -26.36 30.53
C THR A 464 -37.93 -26.82 30.73
N ALA A 465 -37.33 -27.48 29.74
CA ALA A 465 -35.97 -27.98 29.82
C ALA A 465 -34.98 -26.82 29.72
N GLN A 466 -33.93 -26.83 30.53
CA GLN A 466 -32.91 -25.79 30.45
C GLN A 466 -31.99 -25.90 29.22
N ASP A 467 -32.11 -27.00 28.47
CA ASP A 467 -31.26 -27.35 27.35
C ASP A 467 -32.09 -27.70 26.11
N LEU A 468 -31.64 -27.26 24.93
CA LEU A 468 -32.28 -27.51 23.64
C LEU A 468 -31.45 -28.47 22.79
N TRP A 469 -32.05 -29.60 22.41
CA TRP A 469 -31.36 -30.69 21.74
C TRP A 469 -31.61 -30.66 20.23
N VAL A 470 -30.52 -30.72 19.46
CA VAL A 470 -30.52 -30.92 18.01
C VAL A 470 -29.70 -32.17 17.70
N ASP A 471 -30.32 -33.18 17.09
CA ASP A 471 -29.70 -34.49 16.87
C ASP A 471 -30.13 -35.10 15.53
N SER A 472 -29.21 -35.81 14.86
CA SER A 472 -29.44 -36.44 13.56
C SER A 472 -30.60 -37.43 13.59
N GLY A 473 -31.75 -36.99 13.06
CA GLY A 473 -32.96 -37.80 12.93
C GLY A 473 -33.70 -38.09 14.25
N LYS A 474 -33.25 -37.54 15.37
CA LYS A 474 -33.86 -37.79 16.69
C LYS A 474 -34.36 -36.54 17.39
N GLY A 475 -33.64 -35.42 17.28
CA GLY A 475 -33.92 -34.20 18.03
C GLY A 475 -34.08 -32.99 17.13
N GLU A 476 -35.19 -32.28 17.27
CA GLU A 476 -35.45 -31.02 16.58
C GLU A 476 -35.75 -29.94 17.63
N THR A 477 -35.10 -28.79 17.54
CA THR A 477 -35.35 -27.63 18.42
C THR A 477 -36.25 -26.63 17.69
N TYR A 478 -37.17 -25.99 18.40
CA TYR A 478 -38.07 -24.95 17.88
C TYR A 478 -37.91 -23.69 18.73
N LEU A 479 -37.85 -22.54 18.05
CA LEU A 479 -37.71 -21.22 18.66
C LEU A 479 -38.79 -20.30 18.07
N ARG A 480 -39.54 -19.57 18.89
CA ARG A 480 -40.47 -18.52 18.43
C ARG A 480 -40.08 -17.16 19.01
N PHE A 481 -40.08 -16.14 18.15
CA PHE A 481 -39.73 -14.77 18.51
C PHE A 481 -40.91 -13.83 18.26
N ASN A 482 -41.02 -12.81 19.11
CA ASN A 482 -41.99 -11.74 18.98
C ASN A 482 -41.32 -10.50 18.37
N LEU A 483 -41.84 -10.05 17.24
CA LEU A 483 -41.33 -8.90 16.47
C LEU A 483 -42.06 -7.60 16.81
N GLY A 484 -43.06 -7.61 17.71
CA GLY A 484 -43.90 -6.45 18.03
C GLY A 484 -43.17 -5.24 18.63
N ASN A 485 -41.90 -5.40 19.04
CA ASN A 485 -41.03 -4.29 19.44
C ASN A 485 -40.40 -3.54 18.26
N ILE A 486 -40.63 -4.01 17.02
CA ILE A 486 -40.23 -3.34 15.78
C ILE A 486 -41.45 -2.57 15.25
N PRO A 487 -41.33 -1.27 14.94
CA PRO A 487 -42.44 -0.49 14.41
C PRO A 487 -43.02 -1.10 13.14
N ALA A 488 -44.36 -1.16 13.03
CA ALA A 488 -45.04 -1.63 11.82
C ALA A 488 -44.63 -0.79 10.60
N GLY A 489 -44.44 -1.45 9.45
CA GLY A 489 -43.96 -0.81 8.22
C GLY A 489 -42.44 -0.61 8.15
N SER A 490 -41.67 -1.01 9.17
CA SER A 490 -40.21 -0.96 9.13
C SER A 490 -39.64 -1.87 8.04
N HIS A 491 -38.51 -1.45 7.46
CA HIS A 491 -37.79 -2.19 6.44
C HIS A 491 -36.61 -2.94 7.07
N ILE A 492 -36.69 -4.27 7.13
CA ILE A 492 -35.61 -5.09 7.67
C ILE A 492 -34.37 -4.93 6.80
N ALA A 493 -33.26 -4.53 7.43
CA ALA A 493 -31.93 -4.48 6.84
C ALA A 493 -31.27 -5.86 6.95
N SER A 494 -31.01 -6.33 8.17
CA SER A 494 -30.30 -7.60 8.42
C SER A 494 -30.95 -8.41 9.53
N VAL A 495 -30.83 -9.74 9.46
CA VAL A 495 -31.26 -10.66 10.51
C VAL A 495 -30.15 -11.64 10.85
N ARG A 496 -29.96 -11.91 12.14
CA ARG A 496 -29.01 -12.90 12.63
C ARG A 496 -29.66 -13.75 13.72
N LEU A 497 -29.60 -15.07 13.58
CA LEU A 497 -30.03 -16.03 14.59
C LEU A 497 -28.81 -16.58 15.32
N GLU A 498 -28.80 -16.48 16.65
CA GLU A 498 -27.71 -16.91 17.50
C GLU A 498 -28.17 -17.95 18.52
N ALA A 499 -27.34 -18.96 18.76
CA ALA A 499 -27.56 -19.93 19.82
C ALA A 499 -26.23 -20.41 20.40
N LEU A 500 -26.11 -20.37 21.73
CA LEU A 500 -24.89 -20.82 22.41
C LEU A 500 -24.94 -22.31 22.69
N SER A 501 -24.03 -23.06 22.08
CA SER A 501 -23.81 -24.47 22.35
C SER A 501 -22.80 -24.65 23.48
N PHE A 502 -23.10 -25.56 24.41
CA PHE A 502 -22.20 -25.95 25.50
C PHE A 502 -21.84 -27.43 25.46
N ASN A 503 -22.44 -28.20 24.55
CA ASN A 503 -22.17 -29.60 24.34
C ASN A 503 -22.49 -30.00 22.90
N GLY A 504 -21.81 -31.04 22.41
CA GLY A 504 -22.07 -31.65 21.12
C GLY A 504 -21.06 -32.75 20.80
N SER A 505 -21.39 -33.55 19.78
CA SER A 505 -20.56 -34.63 19.27
C SER A 505 -20.81 -34.86 17.78
N SER A 506 -19.75 -35.18 17.02
CA SER A 506 -19.88 -35.55 15.61
C SER A 506 -20.21 -37.03 15.48
N ALA A 507 -21.38 -37.37 14.94
CA ALA A 507 -21.69 -38.73 14.50
C ALA A 507 -21.42 -38.95 12.99
N GLY A 508 -21.14 -37.88 12.24
CA GLY A 508 -20.92 -37.86 10.78
C GLY A 508 -21.53 -36.61 10.13
N GLY A 509 -21.72 -36.60 8.81
CA GLY A 509 -22.36 -35.50 8.06
C GLY A 509 -21.49 -34.24 7.89
N ASP A 510 -22.12 -33.13 7.52
CA ASP A 510 -21.44 -31.84 7.26
C ASP A 510 -21.19 -30.99 8.51
N GLY A 511 -21.62 -31.46 9.69
CA GLY A 511 -21.46 -30.78 10.99
C GLY A 511 -22.30 -29.50 11.18
N SER A 512 -23.24 -29.21 10.27
CA SER A 512 -24.02 -27.97 10.30
C SER A 512 -25.37 -28.13 11.00
N VAL A 513 -25.83 -27.04 11.62
CA VAL A 513 -27.21 -26.89 12.11
C VAL A 513 -27.94 -25.92 11.21
N TYR A 514 -29.05 -26.37 10.66
CA TYR A 514 -29.86 -25.67 9.68
C TYR A 514 -31.11 -25.09 10.33
N ALA A 515 -31.39 -23.82 10.05
CA ALA A 515 -32.63 -23.17 10.43
C ALA A 515 -33.67 -23.32 9.31
N HIS A 516 -34.91 -23.66 9.66
CA HIS A 516 -36.03 -23.73 8.72
C HIS A 516 -37.20 -22.90 9.24
N LEU A 517 -37.97 -22.31 8.31
CA LEU A 517 -39.20 -21.62 8.66
C LEU A 517 -40.25 -22.63 9.14
N VAL A 518 -40.94 -22.27 10.22
CA VAL A 518 -42.12 -22.96 10.73
C VAL A 518 -43.32 -22.02 10.55
N PRO A 519 -44.17 -22.23 9.52
CA PRO A 519 -45.26 -21.30 9.22
C PRO A 519 -46.38 -21.27 10.26
N ASP A 520 -46.60 -22.39 10.97
CA ASP A 520 -47.55 -22.44 12.08
C ASP A 520 -46.80 -22.11 13.37
N ASP A 521 -46.99 -20.89 13.84
CA ASP A 521 -46.42 -20.34 15.05
C ASP A 521 -47.44 -20.27 16.20
N SER A 522 -48.55 -21.01 16.11
CA SER A 522 -49.58 -21.10 17.15
C SER A 522 -49.28 -22.13 18.24
N TRP A 523 -48.16 -22.86 18.13
CA TRP A 523 -47.78 -23.95 19.03
C TRP A 523 -47.59 -23.50 20.49
N SER A 524 -47.86 -24.39 21.43
CA SER A 524 -47.65 -24.14 22.86
C SER A 524 -46.36 -24.80 23.32
N GLU A 525 -45.49 -24.04 23.98
CA GLU A 525 -44.21 -24.49 24.58
C GLU A 525 -44.40 -25.74 25.46
N THR A 526 -45.39 -25.72 26.36
CA THR A 526 -45.69 -26.84 27.26
C THR A 526 -46.65 -27.89 26.66
N GLY A 527 -47.08 -27.70 25.40
CA GLY A 527 -48.00 -28.60 24.70
C GLY A 527 -47.36 -29.36 23.54
N MET A 528 -46.19 -28.92 23.07
CA MET A 528 -45.55 -29.50 21.89
C MET A 528 -44.84 -30.82 22.24
N THR A 529 -45.04 -31.83 21.41
CA THR A 529 -44.42 -33.15 21.45
C THR A 529 -43.99 -33.52 20.05
N TRP A 530 -43.27 -34.63 19.88
CA TRP A 530 -42.93 -35.10 18.53
C TRP A 530 -44.19 -35.31 17.68
N ASN A 531 -45.27 -35.83 18.27
CA ASN A 531 -46.48 -36.21 17.53
C ASN A 531 -47.29 -35.03 16.98
N ASN A 532 -47.20 -33.84 17.59
CA ASN A 532 -47.99 -32.67 17.21
C ASN A 532 -47.13 -31.47 16.75
N ARG A 533 -45.82 -31.69 16.52
CA ARG A 533 -44.92 -30.62 16.09
C ARG A 533 -45.35 -30.03 14.73
N PRO A 534 -45.31 -28.70 14.56
CA PRO A 534 -45.61 -28.07 13.29
C PRO A 534 -44.69 -28.52 12.14
N ALA A 535 -45.21 -28.49 10.91
CA ALA A 535 -44.41 -28.74 9.72
C ALA A 535 -43.53 -27.52 9.37
N VAL A 536 -42.42 -27.77 8.68
CA VAL A 536 -41.57 -26.71 8.10
C VAL A 536 -41.93 -26.42 6.66
N SER A 537 -41.59 -25.22 6.18
CA SER A 537 -41.75 -24.82 4.78
C SER A 537 -40.41 -24.51 4.11
N GLY A 538 -40.33 -24.79 2.81
CA GLY A 538 -39.20 -24.40 1.96
C GLY A 538 -37.87 -25.11 2.25
N SER A 539 -36.80 -24.58 1.66
CA SER A 539 -35.42 -24.93 1.94
C SER A 539 -34.94 -24.36 3.28
N ASP A 540 -33.72 -24.71 3.71
CA ASP A 540 -33.11 -24.07 4.87
C ASP A 540 -32.92 -22.55 4.64
N LEU A 541 -33.04 -21.79 5.73
CA LEU A 541 -32.77 -20.36 5.80
C LEU A 541 -31.32 -20.07 6.17
N GLY A 542 -30.40 -20.98 5.84
CA GLY A 542 -29.01 -20.93 6.24
C GLY A 542 -28.69 -21.83 7.45
N SER A 543 -27.41 -21.82 7.81
CA SER A 543 -26.84 -22.72 8.79
C SER A 543 -25.65 -22.11 9.52
N TRP A 544 -25.24 -22.77 10.60
CA TRP A 544 -23.94 -22.56 11.24
C TRP A 544 -23.27 -23.90 11.51
N TRP A 545 -21.95 -23.86 11.67
CA TRP A 545 -21.13 -25.05 11.91
C TRP A 545 -20.36 -24.92 13.22
N LEU A 546 -20.48 -25.93 14.09
CA LEU A 546 -19.80 -26.00 15.38
C LEU A 546 -18.96 -27.28 15.46
N TRP A 547 -17.84 -27.20 16.18
CA TRP A 547 -16.98 -28.35 16.41
C TRP A 547 -16.64 -28.50 17.87
N ASN A 548 -17.39 -29.35 18.56
CA ASN A 548 -17.14 -29.72 19.94
C ASN A 548 -16.06 -30.80 20.00
N ALA A 549 -14.81 -30.39 20.29
CA ALA A 549 -13.74 -31.32 20.61
C ALA A 549 -14.13 -32.24 21.79
N ASN A 550 -13.52 -33.42 21.86
CA ASN A 550 -13.68 -34.34 22.99
C ASN A 550 -12.81 -33.91 24.19
N THR A 551 -13.00 -32.67 24.64
CA THR A 551 -12.39 -32.11 25.85
C THR A 551 -13.40 -32.09 27.00
N SER A 552 -12.90 -32.11 28.24
CA SER A 552 -13.73 -32.00 29.45
C SER A 552 -13.17 -30.91 30.37
N PRO A 553 -13.95 -29.85 30.71
CA PRO A 553 -15.28 -29.54 30.19
C PRO A 553 -15.25 -29.18 28.69
N LYS A 554 -16.38 -29.35 28.00
CA LYS A 554 -16.51 -28.90 26.60
C LYS A 554 -16.55 -27.36 26.53
N PRO A 555 -15.90 -26.75 25.54
CA PRO A 555 -15.89 -25.29 25.38
C PRO A 555 -17.25 -24.77 24.90
N LEU A 556 -17.55 -23.51 25.24
CA LEU A 556 -18.72 -22.81 24.72
C LEU A 556 -18.48 -22.38 23.27
N GLN A 557 -19.50 -22.54 22.42
CA GLN A 557 -19.44 -22.16 21.00
C GLN A 557 -20.71 -21.43 20.58
N LEU A 558 -20.54 -20.28 19.92
CA LEU A 558 -21.66 -19.49 19.43
C LEU A 558 -22.00 -19.91 18.00
N GLY A 559 -23.17 -20.52 17.82
CA GLY A 559 -23.77 -20.71 16.50
C GLY A 559 -24.38 -19.42 16.01
N VAL A 560 -24.05 -19.01 14.79
CA VAL A 560 -24.53 -17.76 14.18
C VAL A 560 -24.97 -18.03 12.75
N ASN A 561 -26.28 -17.92 12.48
CA ASN A 561 -26.80 -17.80 11.13
C ASN A 561 -26.95 -16.32 10.77
N ALA A 562 -26.16 -15.84 9.81
CA ALA A 562 -26.28 -14.50 9.24
C ALA A 562 -26.65 -14.54 7.75
N ASP A 563 -27.25 -15.63 7.29
CA ASP A 563 -27.57 -15.81 5.87
C ASP A 563 -28.69 -14.86 5.42
N ALA A 564 -28.53 -14.30 4.21
CA ALA A 564 -29.48 -13.37 3.61
C ALA A 564 -30.90 -13.95 3.49
N LYS A 565 -31.03 -15.28 3.41
CA LYS A 565 -32.33 -15.97 3.36
C LYS A 565 -33.23 -15.73 4.58
N LEU A 566 -32.68 -15.35 5.74
CA LEU A 566 -33.47 -15.05 6.94
C LEU A 566 -34.34 -13.80 6.77
N LYS A 567 -33.93 -12.86 5.92
CA LYS A 567 -34.53 -11.52 5.80
C LYS A 567 -35.98 -11.56 5.36
N ALA A 568 -36.27 -12.24 4.25
CA ALA A 568 -37.61 -12.22 3.65
C ALA A 568 -38.69 -12.85 4.56
N PRO A 569 -38.48 -14.03 5.18
CA PRO A 569 -39.43 -14.57 6.15
C PRO A 569 -39.65 -13.67 7.37
N VAL A 570 -38.61 -12.99 7.87
CA VAL A 570 -38.73 -12.10 9.04
C VAL A 570 -39.47 -10.81 8.68
N GLN A 571 -39.23 -10.26 7.49
CA GLN A 571 -40.02 -9.14 6.97
C GLN A 571 -41.49 -9.55 6.81
N GLN A 572 -41.77 -10.71 6.21
CA GLN A 572 -43.13 -11.20 6.04
C GLN A 572 -43.85 -11.39 7.37
N ALA A 573 -43.17 -11.95 8.37
CA ALA A 573 -43.67 -12.11 9.74
C ALA A 573 -43.97 -10.77 10.43
N LEU A 574 -43.10 -9.77 10.21
CA LEU A 574 -43.32 -8.41 10.73
C LEU A 574 -44.56 -7.77 10.09
N ASP A 575 -44.76 -8.00 8.80
CA ASP A 575 -45.88 -7.46 8.03
C ASP A 575 -47.20 -8.22 8.28
N SER A 576 -47.16 -9.40 8.92
CA SER A 576 -48.34 -10.22 9.26
C SER A 576 -48.80 -10.05 10.71
N ASP A 577 -48.37 -10.97 11.57
CA ASP A 577 -48.82 -11.19 12.94
C ASP A 577 -47.74 -10.90 13.98
N GLY A 578 -46.56 -10.44 13.51
CA GLY A 578 -45.46 -10.02 14.35
C GLY A 578 -44.77 -11.19 15.05
N ARG A 579 -44.85 -12.41 14.50
CA ARG A 579 -44.24 -13.60 15.10
C ARG A 579 -43.54 -14.45 14.05
N ILE A 580 -42.40 -15.02 14.45
CA ILE A 580 -41.67 -15.93 13.58
C ILE A 580 -41.17 -17.14 14.37
N SER A 581 -41.39 -18.33 13.80
CA SER A 581 -40.92 -19.59 14.35
C SER A 581 -39.86 -20.24 13.46
N PHE A 582 -38.80 -20.74 14.09
CA PHE A 582 -37.72 -21.48 13.45
C PHE A 582 -37.63 -22.89 14.01
N ARG A 583 -37.33 -23.86 13.14
CA ARG A 583 -36.86 -25.18 13.55
C ARG A 583 -35.37 -25.31 13.27
N LEU A 584 -34.61 -25.76 14.27
CA LEU A 584 -33.21 -26.16 14.15
C LEU A 584 -33.09 -27.68 14.02
N ARG A 585 -32.36 -28.13 12.99
CA ARG A 585 -32.07 -29.54 12.75
C ARG A 585 -30.66 -29.72 12.21
N SER A 586 -30.03 -30.85 12.51
CA SER A 586 -28.80 -31.28 11.85
C SER A 586 -28.99 -32.62 11.15
N PRO A 587 -28.37 -32.84 9.97
CA PRO A 587 -28.36 -34.14 9.30
C PRO A 587 -27.33 -35.13 9.89
N GLY A 588 -26.32 -34.67 10.64
CA GLY A 588 -25.24 -35.55 11.12
C GLY A 588 -24.58 -35.16 12.44
N TYR A 589 -25.00 -34.03 13.02
CA TYR A 589 -24.37 -33.46 14.20
C TYR A 589 -25.30 -33.46 15.41
N HIS A 590 -24.75 -33.79 16.58
CA HIS A 590 -25.42 -33.65 17.86
C HIS A 590 -24.94 -32.36 18.53
N THR A 591 -25.86 -31.46 18.86
CA THR A 591 -25.59 -30.22 19.59
C THR A 591 -26.63 -29.95 20.66
N VAL A 592 -26.17 -29.41 21.77
CA VAL A 592 -27.02 -28.96 22.88
C VAL A 592 -26.79 -27.48 23.08
N TYR A 593 -27.88 -26.72 23.08
CA TYR A 593 -27.91 -25.27 23.26
C TYR A 593 -28.56 -24.90 24.58
N ARG A 594 -28.33 -23.68 25.06
CA ARG A 594 -29.13 -23.13 26.17
C ARG A 594 -30.54 -22.83 25.69
N SER A 595 -31.52 -23.13 26.53
CA SER A 595 -32.91 -22.63 26.40
C SER A 595 -33.04 -21.22 26.99
N ARG A 596 -34.23 -20.65 26.84
CA ARG A 596 -34.66 -19.43 27.54
C ARG A 596 -34.85 -19.64 29.05
N GLU A 597 -35.10 -20.86 29.53
CA GLU A 597 -35.19 -21.19 30.96
C GLU A 597 -33.82 -21.17 31.64
N TYR A 598 -32.73 -21.10 30.86
CA TYR A 598 -31.39 -20.99 31.41
C TYR A 598 -31.18 -19.65 32.12
N GLY A 599 -30.53 -19.70 33.30
CA GLY A 599 -30.42 -18.53 34.20
C GLY A 599 -29.57 -17.37 33.69
N VAL A 600 -28.78 -17.55 32.63
CA VAL A 600 -27.87 -16.53 32.09
C VAL A 600 -28.38 -15.98 30.76
N ALA A 601 -28.99 -14.79 30.77
CA ALA A 601 -29.58 -14.16 29.59
C ALA A 601 -28.60 -13.96 28.41
N SER A 602 -27.31 -13.77 28.68
CA SER A 602 -26.25 -13.67 27.67
C SER A 602 -25.84 -15.00 27.02
N GLU A 603 -26.46 -16.11 27.42
CA GLU A 603 -26.24 -17.42 26.82
C GLU A 603 -27.48 -18.00 26.13
N ARG A 604 -28.64 -17.32 26.26
CA ARG A 604 -29.90 -17.74 25.63
C ARG A 604 -29.88 -17.54 24.12
N PRO A 605 -30.73 -18.25 23.35
CA PRO A 605 -30.92 -17.99 21.93
C PRO A 605 -31.39 -16.56 21.69
N ARG A 606 -30.98 -15.97 20.56
CA ARG A 606 -31.31 -14.58 20.21
C ARG A 606 -31.61 -14.44 18.73
N LEU A 607 -32.62 -13.65 18.40
CA LEU A 607 -32.83 -13.12 17.06
C LEU A 607 -32.44 -11.64 17.07
N VAL A 608 -31.38 -11.29 16.36
CA VAL A 608 -30.92 -9.90 16.22
C VAL A 608 -31.43 -9.38 14.89
N VAL A 609 -32.21 -8.31 14.94
CA VAL A 609 -32.84 -7.70 13.76
C VAL A 609 -32.39 -6.25 13.67
N SER A 610 -31.84 -5.86 12.53
CA SER A 610 -31.53 -4.46 12.21
C SER A 610 -32.54 -3.97 11.17
N TYR A 611 -33.14 -2.80 11.39
CA TYR A 611 -34.21 -2.26 10.53
C TYR A 611 -34.10 -0.74 10.34
N PHE A 612 -34.69 -0.26 9.26
CA PHE A 612 -34.97 1.15 9.02
C PHE A 612 -36.43 1.44 9.34
N GLY A 613 -36.70 2.62 9.91
CA GLY A 613 -38.08 3.03 10.20
C GLY A 613 -38.91 3.18 8.92
N PRO A 614 -40.25 3.14 9.02
CA PRO A 614 -41.14 3.29 7.86
C PRO A 614 -40.96 4.62 7.12
N ASP A 615 -40.48 5.66 7.82
CA ASP A 615 -40.30 7.00 7.27
C ASP A 615 -38.82 7.31 6.92
N ASP A 616 -37.95 6.30 6.85
CA ASP A 616 -36.54 6.52 6.50
C ASP A 616 -36.40 6.95 5.04
N ALA A 617 -35.93 8.18 4.82
CA ALA A 617 -35.83 8.79 3.51
C ALA A 617 -34.91 8.03 2.53
N GLN A 618 -34.04 7.16 3.03
CA GLN A 618 -33.11 6.39 2.19
C GLN A 618 -33.61 4.99 1.85
N VAL A 619 -34.69 4.54 2.49
CA VAL A 619 -35.23 3.21 2.30
C VAL A 619 -36.72 3.34 2.07
N THR A 620 -37.10 3.49 0.81
CA THR A 620 -38.51 3.66 0.40
C THR A 620 -39.18 2.36 -0.01
N SER A 621 -38.47 1.22 0.08
CA SER A 621 -38.96 -0.09 -0.31
C SER A 621 -38.22 -1.20 0.43
N HIS A 622 -38.71 -2.44 0.30
CA HIS A 622 -38.01 -3.60 0.87
C HIS A 622 -36.61 -3.74 0.27
N LEU A 623 -35.62 -3.93 1.15
CA LEU A 623 -34.24 -4.14 0.75
C LEU A 623 -34.02 -5.55 0.18
N GLU A 624 -33.18 -5.66 -0.83
CA GLU A 624 -32.57 -6.92 -1.26
C GLU A 624 -31.26 -7.16 -0.48
N ALA A 625 -30.70 -8.37 -0.61
CA ALA A 625 -29.47 -8.76 0.08
C ALA A 625 -28.60 -9.64 -0.82
N ALA A 626 -27.32 -9.30 -0.94
CA ALA A 626 -26.31 -10.09 -1.64
C ALA A 626 -25.15 -10.43 -0.69
N SER A 627 -24.62 -11.65 -0.77
CA SER A 627 -23.50 -12.13 0.06
C SER A 627 -22.29 -12.43 -0.81
N PHE A 628 -21.13 -11.92 -0.40
CA PHE A 628 -19.86 -12.06 -1.10
C PHE A 628 -18.84 -12.73 -0.20
N PHE A 629 -18.14 -13.73 -0.73
CA PHE A 629 -16.93 -14.27 -0.13
C PHE A 629 -15.72 -13.50 -0.67
N PRO A 630 -14.61 -13.42 0.08
CA PRO A 630 -13.40 -12.82 -0.44
C PRO A 630 -12.91 -13.61 -1.67
N VAL A 631 -12.51 -12.88 -2.70
CA VAL A 631 -11.81 -13.40 -3.88
C VAL A 631 -10.30 -13.45 -3.67
N ALA A 632 -9.81 -12.85 -2.58
CA ALA A 632 -8.46 -12.98 -2.06
C ALA A 632 -8.46 -12.61 -0.57
N ASP A 633 -7.66 -13.30 0.25
CA ASP A 633 -7.34 -12.93 1.62
C ASP A 633 -5.92 -13.38 2.02
N THR A 634 -5.29 -12.67 2.96
CA THR A 634 -3.96 -13.05 3.46
C THR A 634 -3.62 -12.31 4.74
N SER A 635 -2.58 -12.75 5.43
CA SER A 635 -2.01 -12.08 6.60
C SER A 635 -0.54 -11.74 6.38
N VAL A 636 -0.10 -10.69 7.06
CA VAL A 636 1.29 -10.22 7.03
C VAL A 636 1.77 -9.94 8.45
N TRP A 637 3.06 -10.16 8.71
CA TRP A 637 3.65 -10.02 10.05
C TRP A 637 4.86 -9.10 10.03
N LYS A 638 4.90 -8.11 10.92
CA LYS A 638 6.03 -7.22 11.12
C LYS A 638 7.26 -7.98 11.61
N SER A 639 7.07 -8.89 12.56
CA SER A 639 8.11 -9.77 13.09
C SER A 639 8.71 -10.73 12.06
N ASN A 640 7.98 -11.02 10.98
CA ASN A 640 8.44 -11.85 9.87
C ASN A 640 8.12 -11.17 8.53
N SER A 641 8.81 -10.06 8.27
CA SER A 641 8.40 -9.07 7.27
C SER A 641 8.35 -9.55 5.82
N ASN A 642 8.97 -10.70 5.51
CA ASN A 642 9.04 -11.29 4.19
C ASN A 642 8.18 -12.56 4.05
N ALA A 643 7.48 -12.99 5.10
CA ALA A 643 6.57 -14.12 5.01
C ALA A 643 5.33 -13.78 4.19
N ASN A 644 4.84 -14.78 3.45
CA ASN A 644 3.54 -14.75 2.79
C ASN A 644 2.61 -15.76 3.48
N ALA A 645 1.30 -15.47 3.47
CA ALA A 645 0.29 -16.38 4.00
C ALA A 645 -0.97 -16.46 3.13
N GLY A 646 -0.84 -16.19 1.83
CA GLY A 646 -1.98 -16.27 0.89
C GLY A 646 -2.50 -17.66 0.61
N THR A 647 -1.98 -18.69 1.27
CA THR A 647 -2.54 -20.06 1.25
C THR A 647 -2.81 -20.57 2.66
N SER A 648 -2.72 -19.70 3.67
CA SER A 648 -2.99 -20.05 5.05
C SER A 648 -4.48 -20.26 5.22
N MET A 649 -4.89 -21.29 5.95
CA MET A 649 -6.30 -21.50 6.32
C MET A 649 -6.78 -20.53 7.41
N ALA A 650 -5.88 -19.65 7.88
CA ALA A 650 -6.10 -18.77 9.00
C ALA A 650 -5.57 -17.36 8.70
N LEU A 651 -6.37 -16.36 9.05
CA LEU A 651 -6.04 -14.95 9.01
C LEU A 651 -5.70 -14.46 10.43
N THR A 652 -4.58 -13.78 10.60
CA THR A 652 -4.08 -13.33 11.90
C THR A 652 -4.15 -11.81 12.02
N VAL A 653 -4.77 -11.35 13.10
CA VAL A 653 -4.65 -9.99 13.60
C VAL A 653 -3.96 -10.06 14.95
N ASP A 654 -2.86 -9.36 15.15
CA ASP A 654 -2.08 -9.43 16.40
C ASP A 654 -1.43 -8.10 16.72
N ARG A 655 -1.89 -7.39 17.75
CA ARG A 655 -1.18 -6.35 18.53
C ARG A 655 -0.10 -5.55 17.76
N ALA A 656 -0.50 -4.89 16.67
CA ALA A 656 0.40 -4.15 15.76
C ALA A 656 1.58 -4.94 15.13
N ASP A 657 1.63 -6.27 15.31
CA ASP A 657 2.53 -7.20 14.63
C ASP A 657 1.89 -7.82 13.39
N ALA A 658 0.60 -8.18 13.42
CA ALA A 658 -0.07 -8.84 12.30
C ALA A 658 -1.33 -8.11 11.83
N GLU A 659 -1.45 -7.99 10.50
CA GLU A 659 -2.60 -7.42 9.79
C GLU A 659 -3.16 -8.45 8.82
N SER A 660 -4.48 -8.47 8.64
CA SER A 660 -5.15 -9.32 7.66
C SER A 660 -5.82 -8.48 6.58
N PHE A 661 -5.83 -8.95 5.34
CA PHE A 661 -6.42 -8.28 4.19
C PHE A 661 -7.49 -9.16 3.55
N LEU A 662 -8.58 -8.55 3.10
CA LEU A 662 -9.71 -9.20 2.43
C LEU A 662 -10.03 -8.41 1.15
N ARG A 663 -10.17 -9.06 0.00
CA ARG A 663 -10.68 -8.43 -1.23
C ARG A 663 -11.95 -9.12 -1.70
N PHE A 664 -12.98 -8.35 -2.01
CA PHE A 664 -14.27 -8.81 -2.51
C PHE A 664 -14.49 -8.32 -3.95
N ASP A 665 -15.22 -9.11 -4.74
CA ASP A 665 -15.69 -8.75 -6.06
C ASP A 665 -17.21 -8.55 -6.00
N LEU A 666 -17.64 -7.29 -6.17
CA LEU A 666 -19.03 -6.85 -6.09
C LEU A 666 -19.67 -6.66 -7.47
N SER A 667 -18.98 -7.06 -8.55
CA SER A 667 -19.41 -6.82 -9.95
C SER A 667 -20.74 -7.47 -10.33
N SER A 668 -21.27 -8.39 -9.52
CA SER A 668 -22.60 -8.95 -9.71
C SER A 668 -23.73 -8.01 -9.32
N LEU A 669 -23.46 -6.93 -8.57
CA LEU A 669 -24.44 -5.88 -8.28
C LEU A 669 -24.45 -4.82 -9.40
N PRO A 670 -25.63 -4.39 -9.87
CA PRO A 670 -25.72 -3.26 -10.79
C PRO A 670 -25.12 -1.98 -10.16
N PRO A 671 -24.34 -1.16 -10.89
CA PRO A 671 -23.81 0.10 -10.37
C PRO A 671 -24.88 1.11 -9.92
N THR A 672 -26.13 0.90 -10.36
CA THR A 672 -27.28 1.77 -10.07
C THR A 672 -28.00 1.43 -8.77
N VAL A 673 -27.65 0.35 -8.08
CA VAL A 673 -28.28 0.03 -6.80
C VAL A 673 -27.95 1.09 -5.76
N GLN A 674 -28.88 1.32 -4.83
CA GLN A 674 -28.64 2.16 -3.67
C GLN A 674 -28.33 1.27 -2.47
N VAL A 675 -27.10 1.34 -1.98
CA VAL A 675 -26.66 0.59 -0.81
C VAL A 675 -27.23 1.24 0.44
N ALA A 676 -27.97 0.47 1.24
CA ALA A 676 -28.58 0.94 2.48
C ALA A 676 -27.77 0.51 3.71
N SER A 677 -27.21 -0.70 3.69
CA SER A 677 -26.42 -1.23 4.81
C SER A 677 -25.43 -2.27 4.32
N VAL A 678 -24.33 -2.42 5.05
CA VAL A 678 -23.27 -3.38 4.75
C VAL A 678 -22.82 -4.03 6.04
N VAL A 679 -22.66 -5.34 6.03
CA VAL A 679 -22.19 -6.12 7.19
C VAL A 679 -21.02 -6.99 6.77
N LEU A 680 -19.87 -6.79 7.40
CA LEU A 680 -18.74 -7.72 7.35
C LEU A 680 -18.86 -8.71 8.51
N VAL A 681 -18.87 -10.00 8.19
CA VAL A 681 -18.91 -11.11 9.15
C VAL A 681 -17.63 -11.93 9.01
N THR A 682 -16.98 -12.21 10.13
CA THR A 682 -15.79 -13.08 10.21
C THR A 682 -15.99 -14.11 11.32
N THR A 683 -15.53 -15.34 11.15
CA THR A 683 -15.47 -16.32 12.24
C THR A 683 -14.06 -16.42 12.76
N SER A 684 -13.92 -16.45 14.09
CA SER A 684 -12.65 -16.57 14.78
C SER A 684 -12.64 -17.83 15.63
N SER A 685 -11.51 -18.51 15.69
CA SER A 685 -11.29 -19.63 16.62
C SER A 685 -10.98 -19.18 18.05
N GLY A 686 -11.01 -17.86 18.30
CA GLY A 686 -10.71 -17.23 19.58
C GLY A 686 -9.52 -16.28 19.49
N GLY A 687 -9.32 -15.52 20.57
CA GLY A 687 -8.26 -14.52 20.66
C GLY A 687 -7.81 -14.28 22.10
N ASP A 688 -6.58 -13.79 22.24
CA ASP A 688 -5.99 -13.40 23.52
C ASP A 688 -6.00 -11.86 23.63
N LEU A 689 -6.36 -11.36 24.80
CA LEU A 689 -6.48 -9.92 25.07
C LEU A 689 -5.30 -9.43 25.92
N THR A 690 -4.73 -8.27 25.58
CA THR A 690 -3.77 -7.58 26.48
C THR A 690 -4.54 -6.70 27.46
N ALA A 691 -4.36 -6.94 28.77
CA ALA A 691 -5.01 -6.13 29.80
C ALA A 691 -4.59 -4.65 29.69
N GLY A 692 -5.56 -3.74 29.67
CA GLY A 692 -5.34 -2.29 29.59
C GLY A 692 -5.04 -1.75 28.19
N ALA A 693 -4.98 -2.59 27.16
CA ALA A 693 -4.86 -2.17 25.76
C ALA A 693 -6.24 -2.05 25.09
N ASP A 694 -6.31 -1.29 24.00
CA ASP A 694 -7.48 -1.29 23.13
C ASP A 694 -7.60 -2.63 22.38
N THR A 695 -8.63 -3.40 22.72
CA THR A 695 -8.87 -4.75 22.19
C THR A 695 -9.79 -4.77 20.98
N ASN A 696 -10.14 -3.62 20.41
CA ASN A 696 -10.89 -3.56 19.17
C ASN A 696 -10.11 -4.18 18.02
N VAL A 697 -10.83 -4.93 17.17
CA VAL A 697 -10.37 -5.24 15.83
C VAL A 697 -11.04 -4.27 14.89
N TYR A 698 -10.23 -3.47 14.21
CA TYR A 698 -10.64 -2.39 13.33
C TYR A 698 -10.72 -2.91 11.90
N THR A 699 -11.79 -2.54 11.20
CA THR A 699 -11.87 -2.65 9.74
C THR A 699 -11.42 -1.33 9.13
N ARG A 700 -10.54 -1.38 8.14
CA ARG A 700 -10.12 -0.20 7.39
C ARG A 700 -10.23 -0.40 5.90
N TRP A 701 -10.48 0.69 5.19
CA TRP A 701 -10.48 0.67 3.73
C TRP A 701 -9.06 0.58 3.19
N VAL A 702 -8.86 -0.23 2.15
CA VAL A 702 -7.62 -0.31 1.39
C VAL A 702 -7.92 0.13 -0.05
N PRO A 703 -7.51 1.35 -0.45
CA PRO A 703 -7.77 1.85 -1.80
C PRO A 703 -7.07 1.05 -2.90
N ASP A 704 -5.90 0.48 -2.59
CA ASP A 704 -5.14 -0.35 -3.50
C ASP A 704 -5.77 -1.75 -3.61
N ASN A 705 -6.36 -2.04 -4.77
CA ASN A 705 -6.94 -3.34 -5.09
C ASN A 705 -5.98 -4.27 -5.85
N THR A 706 -4.72 -3.88 -6.08
CA THR A 706 -3.79 -4.59 -6.98
C THR A 706 -2.89 -5.61 -6.29
N TRP A 707 -3.01 -5.74 -4.97
CA TRP A 707 -2.23 -6.71 -4.22
C TRP A 707 -2.53 -8.16 -4.63
N SER A 708 -1.51 -9.01 -4.47
CA SER A 708 -1.60 -10.45 -4.72
C SER A 708 -1.61 -11.22 -3.41
N GLU A 709 -2.62 -12.05 -3.23
CA GLU A 709 -2.80 -12.99 -2.12
C GLU A 709 -1.51 -13.79 -1.82
N THR A 710 -0.94 -14.40 -2.85
CA THR A 710 0.19 -15.35 -2.72
C THR A 710 1.58 -14.71 -2.65
N ALA A 711 1.67 -13.39 -2.77
CA ALA A 711 2.96 -12.68 -2.81
C ALA A 711 3.04 -11.47 -1.87
N MET A 712 1.93 -11.07 -1.25
CA MET A 712 1.94 -9.99 -0.27
C MET A 712 2.73 -10.42 0.98
N THR A 713 3.55 -9.50 1.45
CA THR A 713 4.37 -9.59 2.67
C THR A 713 4.19 -8.30 3.46
N TRP A 714 4.72 -8.22 4.69
CA TRP A 714 4.67 -6.97 5.45
C TRP A 714 5.30 -5.80 4.69
N ASN A 715 6.40 -6.06 4.00
CA ASN A 715 7.15 -5.05 3.26
C ASN A 715 6.47 -4.61 1.95
N THR A 716 5.55 -5.43 1.41
CA THR A 716 4.88 -5.18 0.13
C THR A 716 3.39 -4.89 0.28
N ARG A 717 2.85 -4.89 1.49
CA ARG A 717 1.44 -4.59 1.75
C ARG A 717 1.08 -3.16 1.33
N PRO A 718 -0.15 -2.91 0.86
CA PRO A 718 -0.66 -1.56 0.61
C PRO A 718 -0.42 -0.62 1.79
N SER A 719 -0.22 0.66 1.48
CA SER A 719 -0.07 1.71 2.50
C SER A 719 -1.25 1.67 3.47
N VAL A 720 -0.97 1.94 4.75
CA VAL A 720 -1.98 1.83 5.80
C VAL A 720 -2.82 3.10 5.84
N PHE A 721 -3.70 3.29 4.85
CA PHE A 721 -4.73 4.32 4.94
C PHE A 721 -5.57 4.10 6.21
N SER A 722 -5.71 5.13 7.03
CA SER A 722 -6.20 5.03 8.40
C SER A 722 -7.72 5.11 8.52
N CYS A 723 -8.46 5.08 7.41
CA CYS A 723 -9.91 5.20 7.45
C CYS A 723 -10.56 4.00 8.13
N GLU A 724 -10.90 4.19 9.40
CA GLU A 724 -11.66 3.23 10.18
C GLU A 724 -13.09 3.18 9.65
N LEU A 725 -13.48 2.01 9.18
CA LEU A 725 -14.83 1.73 8.71
C LEU A 725 -15.68 1.10 9.80
N GLY A 726 -15.19 1.02 11.03
CA GLY A 726 -15.84 0.40 12.18
C GLY A 726 -14.96 -0.66 12.82
N SER A 727 -15.42 -1.19 13.95
CA SER A 727 -14.69 -2.15 14.76
C SER A 727 -15.62 -3.11 15.48
N TRP A 728 -15.05 -4.19 15.99
CA TRP A 728 -15.72 -5.08 16.93
C TRP A 728 -14.77 -5.51 18.06
N GLN A 729 -15.37 -5.99 19.14
CA GLN A 729 -14.64 -6.60 20.25
C GLN A 729 -15.21 -7.97 20.57
N PHE A 730 -14.34 -8.86 21.02
CA PHE A 730 -14.76 -10.12 21.59
C PHE A 730 -15.01 -9.96 23.09
N PRO A 731 -16.12 -10.50 23.63
CA PRO A 731 -16.43 -10.37 25.05
C PRO A 731 -15.39 -11.08 25.92
N SER A 732 -14.87 -10.39 26.94
CA SER A 732 -13.99 -10.99 27.95
C SER A 732 -14.78 -11.98 28.82
N ARG A 733 -14.40 -13.27 28.84
CA ARG A 733 -15.08 -14.28 29.66
C ARG A 733 -14.11 -15.20 30.42
N PRO A 734 -14.50 -15.72 31.61
CA PRO A 734 -13.71 -16.70 32.37
C PRO A 734 -13.54 -18.05 31.67
N VAL A 735 -14.48 -18.44 30.80
CA VAL A 735 -14.39 -19.62 29.94
C VAL A 735 -14.22 -19.13 28.50
N PRO A 736 -13.09 -19.44 27.84
CA PRO A 736 -12.85 -18.99 26.47
C PRO A 736 -13.81 -19.68 25.49
N TYR A 737 -14.33 -18.91 24.55
CA TYR A 737 -15.00 -19.45 23.38
C TYR A 737 -13.97 -20.08 22.46
N THR A 738 -14.24 -21.28 21.93
CA THR A 738 -13.42 -21.84 20.83
C THR A 738 -13.89 -21.39 19.45
N THR A 739 -15.03 -20.70 19.37
CA THR A 739 -15.48 -20.03 18.14
C THR A 739 -16.25 -18.76 18.51
N GLN A 740 -15.85 -17.64 17.92
CA GLN A 740 -16.43 -16.30 18.06
C GLN A 740 -16.73 -15.71 16.68
N VAL A 741 -17.53 -14.65 16.64
CA VAL A 741 -17.87 -13.97 15.38
C VAL A 741 -17.55 -12.49 15.50
N GLY A 742 -16.72 -11.99 14.58
CA GLY A 742 -16.48 -10.57 14.40
C GLY A 742 -17.51 -9.99 13.44
N ILE A 743 -18.20 -8.92 13.84
CA ILE A 743 -19.23 -8.28 13.03
C ILE A 743 -18.95 -6.78 12.97
N ASN A 744 -18.73 -6.27 11.77
CA ASN A 744 -18.74 -4.84 11.51
C ASN A 744 -19.97 -4.50 10.66
N ALA A 745 -20.91 -3.77 11.25
CA ALA A 745 -22.14 -3.28 10.60
C ALA A 745 -22.20 -1.73 10.59
N SER A 746 -21.03 -1.08 10.62
CA SER A 746 -20.91 0.36 10.67
C SER A 746 -21.48 1.03 9.40
N PRO A 747 -22.18 2.17 9.53
CA PRO A 747 -22.68 2.93 8.39
C PRO A 747 -21.57 3.49 7.49
N LEU A 748 -20.31 3.53 7.96
CA LEU A 748 -19.16 3.97 7.16
C LEU A 748 -18.82 2.99 6.02
N LEU A 749 -19.28 1.74 6.09
CA LEU A 749 -19.11 0.77 5.01
C LEU A 749 -19.96 1.10 3.77
N VAL A 750 -21.13 1.72 3.96
CA VAL A 750 -22.10 2.03 2.90
C VAL A 750 -21.51 2.90 1.79
N PRO A 751 -20.97 4.10 2.08
CA PRO A 751 -20.43 4.97 1.04
C PRO A 751 -19.23 4.35 0.30
N ILE A 752 -18.38 3.59 1.00
CA ILE A 752 -17.26 2.87 0.36
C ILE A 752 -17.77 1.81 -0.61
N VAL A 753 -18.75 1.01 -0.22
CA VAL A 753 -19.34 0.01 -1.12
C VAL A 753 -20.04 0.69 -2.30
N GLN A 754 -20.78 1.77 -2.06
CA GLN A 754 -21.44 2.54 -3.12
C GLN A 754 -20.41 3.10 -4.13
N GLU A 755 -19.29 3.64 -3.65
CA GLU A 755 -18.21 4.13 -4.50
C GLU A 755 -17.53 2.98 -5.27
N THR A 756 -17.26 1.85 -4.61
CA THR A 756 -16.69 0.66 -5.26
C THR A 756 -17.53 0.18 -6.44
N LEU A 757 -18.87 0.20 -6.32
CA LEU A 757 -19.78 -0.18 -7.41
C LEU A 757 -19.70 0.76 -8.62
N SER A 758 -19.36 2.02 -8.41
CA SER A 758 -19.16 2.99 -9.50
C SER A 758 -17.81 2.84 -10.22
N MET A 759 -16.88 2.09 -9.63
CA MET A 759 -15.54 1.84 -10.17
C MET A 759 -15.46 0.47 -10.85
N ASN A 760 -14.54 -0.40 -10.42
CA ASN A 760 -14.30 -1.73 -10.97
C ASN A 760 -14.98 -2.86 -10.17
N GLY A 761 -15.76 -2.53 -9.13
CA GLY A 761 -16.41 -3.50 -8.26
C GLY A 761 -15.47 -4.21 -7.27
N GLN A 762 -14.18 -3.85 -7.18
CA GLN A 762 -13.26 -4.46 -6.22
C GLN A 762 -13.16 -3.65 -4.92
N LEU A 763 -13.44 -4.33 -3.80
CA LEU A 763 -13.30 -3.75 -2.47
C LEU A 763 -12.21 -4.48 -1.69
N SER A 764 -11.15 -3.77 -1.30
CA SER A 764 -10.15 -4.28 -0.36
C SER A 764 -10.32 -3.68 1.04
N LEU A 765 -10.26 -4.53 2.05
CA LEU A 765 -10.37 -4.19 3.47
C LEU A 765 -9.16 -4.73 4.23
N ARG A 766 -8.74 -4.02 5.27
CA ARG A 766 -7.74 -4.46 6.24
C ARG A 766 -8.36 -4.65 7.60
N LEU A 767 -7.93 -5.68 8.32
CA LEU A 767 -8.20 -5.92 9.73
C LEU A 767 -6.91 -5.74 10.53
N ASP A 768 -6.94 -4.85 11.53
CA ASP A 768 -5.82 -4.60 12.46
C ASP A 768 -6.29 -4.39 13.90
N SER A 769 -5.39 -4.55 14.86
CA SER A 769 -5.66 -4.27 16.27
C SER A 769 -4.42 -3.79 17.00
N PRO A 770 -4.52 -2.75 17.85
CA PRO A 770 -3.43 -2.32 18.71
C PRO A 770 -3.20 -3.24 19.91
N GLY A 771 -4.20 -4.01 20.35
CA GLY A 771 -4.15 -4.76 21.62
C GLY A 771 -4.78 -6.16 21.62
N SER A 772 -5.53 -6.53 20.58
CA SER A 772 -6.09 -7.88 20.42
C SER A 772 -5.17 -8.77 19.60
N ARG A 773 -5.10 -10.05 19.96
CA ARG A 773 -4.67 -11.12 19.06
C ARG A 773 -5.85 -12.01 18.76
N SER A 774 -6.18 -12.17 17.49
CA SER A 774 -7.33 -12.96 17.04
C SER A 774 -6.98 -13.70 15.77
N VAL A 775 -7.48 -14.92 15.65
CA VAL A 775 -7.30 -15.76 14.47
C VAL A 775 -8.65 -16.02 13.83
N TYR A 776 -8.78 -15.66 12.56
CA TYR A 776 -9.98 -15.83 11.76
C TYR A 776 -9.80 -16.96 10.76
N ASP A 777 -10.89 -17.59 10.36
CA ASP A 777 -10.85 -18.56 9.27
C ASP A 777 -10.69 -17.82 7.92
N SER A 778 -9.83 -18.32 7.04
CA SER A 778 -9.65 -17.78 5.68
C SER A 778 -10.58 -18.46 4.67
N ARG A 779 -10.60 -18.01 3.42
CA ARG A 779 -11.28 -18.70 2.32
C ARG A 779 -10.68 -20.07 1.98
N GLU A 780 -9.42 -20.34 2.32
CA GLU A 780 -8.78 -21.65 2.16
C GLU A 780 -9.26 -22.66 3.21
N TYR A 781 -10.07 -22.22 4.19
CA TYR A 781 -10.60 -23.11 5.21
C TYR A 781 -11.49 -24.20 4.57
N SER A 782 -10.99 -25.44 4.57
CA SER A 782 -11.47 -26.52 3.69
C SER A 782 -12.71 -27.28 4.18
N ASN A 783 -13.16 -27.06 5.42
CA ASN A 783 -14.28 -27.83 5.98
C ASN A 783 -15.65 -27.29 5.52
N THR A 784 -15.85 -25.96 5.52
CA THR A 784 -17.13 -25.35 5.16
C THR A 784 -16.98 -23.87 4.84
N SER A 785 -17.70 -23.39 3.82
CA SER A 785 -17.80 -21.97 3.49
C SER A 785 -18.60 -21.16 4.51
N ALA A 786 -19.31 -21.81 5.44
CA ALA A 786 -20.01 -21.15 6.53
C ALA A 786 -19.06 -20.40 7.49
N ARG A 787 -17.76 -20.70 7.46
CA ARG A 787 -16.71 -20.04 8.26
C ARG A 787 -15.91 -19.00 7.50
N TRP A 788 -16.10 -18.90 6.19
CA TRP A 788 -15.34 -17.91 5.43
C TRP A 788 -15.80 -16.49 5.81
N PRO A 789 -14.91 -15.48 5.74
CA PRO A 789 -15.32 -14.10 5.82
C PRO A 789 -16.40 -13.80 4.78
N ARG A 790 -17.40 -12.99 5.15
CA ARG A 790 -18.53 -12.66 4.28
C ARG A 790 -18.81 -11.17 4.36
N LEU A 791 -18.94 -10.54 3.20
CA LEU A 791 -19.50 -9.19 3.08
C LEU A 791 -20.95 -9.32 2.60
N ILE A 792 -21.89 -8.79 3.36
CA ILE A 792 -23.31 -8.79 3.02
C ILE A 792 -23.71 -7.35 2.69
N VAL A 793 -24.25 -7.14 1.50
CA VAL A 793 -24.69 -5.83 1.01
C VAL A 793 -26.21 -5.83 0.92
N TYR A 794 -26.84 -4.88 1.61
CA TYR A 794 -28.27 -4.65 1.57
C TYR A 794 -28.54 -3.40 0.73
N TYR A 795 -29.42 -3.53 -0.26
CA TYR A 795 -29.60 -2.49 -1.27
C TYR A 795 -31.05 -2.43 -1.78
N SER A 796 -31.42 -1.31 -2.39
CA SER A 796 -32.65 -1.16 -3.16
C SER A 796 -32.33 -0.95 -4.64
N ASN A 797 -33.23 -1.36 -5.52
CA ASN A 797 -33.10 -1.15 -6.95
C ASN A 797 -34.03 0.00 -7.39
N PRO A 798 -33.50 1.19 -7.73
CA PRO A 798 -34.32 2.36 -8.04
C PRO A 798 -35.18 2.21 -9.31
N THR A 799 -34.92 1.19 -10.14
CA THR A 799 -35.73 0.86 -11.34
C THR A 799 -36.88 -0.11 -11.09
N ALA A 800 -37.06 -0.63 -9.87
CA ALA A 800 -38.24 -1.42 -9.54
C ALA A 800 -39.42 -0.47 -9.29
N THR A 801 -40.05 0.00 -10.37
CA THR A 801 -41.41 0.54 -10.26
C THR A 801 -42.28 -0.62 -9.75
N PRO A 802 -43.06 -0.42 -8.67
CA PRO A 802 -43.77 -1.51 -7.99
C PRO A 802 -44.72 -2.31 -8.88
#